data_AF-A0A964L8C3-F1
#
_entry.id   AF-A0A964L8C3-F1
#
_cell.length_a   1.000
_cell.length_b   1.000
_cell.length_c   1.000
_cell.angle_alpha   90.00
_cell.angle_beta   90.00
_cell.angle_gamma   90.00
#
_symmetry.space_group_name_H-M   'P 1'
#
loop_
_entity.id
_entity.type
_entity.pdbx_description
1 polymer ?
#
loop_
_entity_poly.entity_id
_entity_poly.type
_entity_poly.pdbx_seq_one_letter_code
_entity_poly.pdbx_strand_id
1 'polypeptide(L)'
;MTVTPYAPHLETLVESSHPNGGWGYSPGQPPQLEPSCLGLLALELEPVRYAQQIEKTRSFIAQNADDDGSYRPLHGRAEAIWPTSLVLFVKAALGLTGPELERTAAYLLATRGRVPDQPEAGELHDIDLNLVGWPWAERNFSWVEPTAWACLALRFVGQANHPRVEEGLRMLLDRAMDDGGINYGNRLILGKMTDPIPGPTAMMLLALQGDAHPRVAAAVQYLLSQINTEDIEHLCWSKIALDLYRHRLGVNEALQAIDSHILAANAKRRQTGWLKPNCYRQALMVLALGVETRNFFRMAAQGWEGEAPAEPRAIGSAGASPSRSPSFFARAGSWYRRLLLKGASLLRAMPANSSVHIARADRYDIDLVSILQKQFEHFRATVPLKDKRVVLKPNLVEWHRDKVINTDPRVVGAVIELCKREGAAEIIVAEGPGHWRNVEYLVAESGLGEVLKQHQIPFVDINHDEPIKSPNMGQLTGLECLYLSRTIAAADVVISLPKLKTHHWAGATLSLKNLFGTLPGIYYGWPKNELHWRGIDNSIVDIALTRTPELAIVDGIIGMEGDGPLNGVAKPFGALIMGHDLVAVDATCCRLMMLDPDKIGYLVLGAMKRLGRMKEAEISQLGEAIASLAQPFETVPHLEALRVRQSA
;
A
#
# COMPACT_ATOMS: atom_id res chain seq x y z
N MET A 1 5.69 26.20 34.45
CA MET A 1 6.16 25.69 33.15
C MET A 1 4.94 25.40 32.31
N THR A 2 4.72 26.12 31.21
CA THR A 2 3.69 25.76 30.23
C THR A 2 4.06 24.40 29.66
N VAL A 3 3.23 23.38 29.92
CA VAL A 3 3.42 22.04 29.36
C VAL A 3 3.23 22.16 27.85
N THR A 4 4.24 21.79 27.07
CA THR A 4 4.14 21.79 25.61
C THR A 4 3.10 20.74 25.18
N PRO A 5 2.26 21.03 24.18
CA PRO A 5 1.16 20.13 23.80
C PRO A 5 1.64 18.76 23.32
N TYR A 6 2.89 18.65 22.85
CA TYR A 6 3.48 17.39 22.41
C TYR A 6 4.07 16.53 23.54
N ALA A 7 4.34 17.07 24.74
CA ALA A 7 5.12 16.35 25.76
C ALA A 7 4.51 14.99 26.19
N PRO A 8 3.20 14.86 26.48
CA PRO A 8 2.60 13.56 26.82
C PRO A 8 2.68 12.54 25.67
N HIS A 9 2.65 13.05 24.44
CA HIS A 9 2.71 12.26 23.22
C HIS A 9 4.14 11.78 22.91
N LEU A 10 5.14 12.58 23.29
CA LEU A 10 6.55 12.22 23.21
C LEU A 10 6.91 11.14 24.24
N GLU A 11 6.38 11.24 25.46
CA GLU A 11 6.54 10.19 26.48
C GLU A 11 5.95 8.85 26.00
N THR A 12 4.72 8.88 25.48
CA THR A 12 4.08 7.68 24.88
C THR A 12 4.93 7.08 23.74
N LEU A 13 5.55 7.93 22.91
CA LEU A 13 6.42 7.47 21.84
C LEU A 13 7.66 6.77 22.40
N VAL A 14 8.32 7.36 23.41
CA VAL A 14 9.51 6.80 24.06
C VAL A 14 9.20 5.44 24.71
N GLU A 15 8.06 5.32 25.37
CA GLU A 15 7.60 4.05 25.99
C GLU A 15 7.43 2.91 24.98
N SER A 16 7.12 3.24 23.72
CA SER A 16 6.98 2.26 22.63
C SER A 16 8.28 1.96 21.86
N SER A 17 9.40 2.56 22.28
CA SER A 17 10.69 2.36 21.62
C SER A 17 11.26 0.96 21.83
N HIS A 18 12.01 0.48 20.85
CA HIS A 18 12.69 -0.80 20.95
C HIS A 18 13.92 -0.67 21.89
N PRO A 19 14.24 -1.71 22.71
CA PRO A 19 15.34 -1.63 23.69
C PRO A 19 16.71 -1.24 23.09
N ASN A 20 16.94 -1.65 21.83
CA ASN A 20 18.17 -1.38 21.07
C ASN A 20 18.11 -0.10 20.22
N GLY A 21 17.06 0.72 20.36
CA GLY A 21 16.85 1.94 19.57
C GLY A 21 15.87 1.75 18.41
N GLY A 22 15.28 2.86 17.98
CA GLY A 22 14.29 2.88 16.91
C GLY A 22 12.90 2.37 17.31
N TRP A 23 12.01 2.32 16.32
CA TRP A 23 10.60 1.93 16.46
C TRP A 23 10.18 1.12 15.23
N GLY A 24 9.32 0.11 15.43
CA GLY A 24 8.50 -0.44 14.34
C GLY A 24 7.29 0.45 14.04
N TYR A 25 6.42 0.06 13.11
CA TYR A 25 5.18 0.82 12.87
C TYR A 25 4.17 0.65 14.02
N SER A 26 4.21 -0.48 14.71
CA SER A 26 3.48 -0.74 15.96
C SER A 26 4.44 -1.12 17.10
N PRO A 27 4.07 -0.89 18.37
CA PRO A 27 4.89 -1.32 19.50
C PRO A 27 5.18 -2.84 19.45
N GLY A 28 6.41 -3.22 19.78
CA GLY A 28 6.85 -4.62 19.79
C GLY A 28 7.26 -5.19 18.42
N GLN A 29 7.04 -4.46 17.32
CA GLN A 29 7.62 -4.83 16.02
C GLN A 29 9.12 -4.52 15.96
N PRO A 30 9.89 -5.26 15.13
CA PRO A 30 11.27 -4.89 14.82
C PRO A 30 11.37 -3.45 14.30
N PRO A 31 12.40 -2.68 14.71
CA PRO A 31 12.58 -1.31 14.24
C PRO A 31 12.63 -1.17 12.71
N GLN A 32 11.99 -0.13 12.20
CA GLN A 32 11.96 0.25 10.79
C GLN A 32 12.48 1.68 10.61
N LEU A 33 13.09 1.96 9.46
CA LEU A 33 13.77 3.25 9.22
C LEU A 33 12.84 4.45 9.34
N GLU A 34 11.65 4.41 8.74
CA GLU A 34 10.77 5.57 8.73
C GLU A 34 10.21 5.99 10.11
N PRO A 35 9.52 5.12 10.87
CA PRO A 35 9.10 5.48 12.22
C PRO A 35 10.30 5.86 13.11
N SER A 36 11.49 5.29 12.86
CA SER A 36 12.71 5.65 13.61
C SER A 36 13.29 7.01 13.22
N CYS A 37 13.25 7.38 11.96
CA CYS A 37 13.68 8.69 11.47
C CYS A 37 12.76 9.80 12.02
N LEU A 38 11.45 9.62 11.95
CA LEU A 38 10.50 10.59 12.51
C LEU A 38 10.56 10.62 14.04
N GLY A 39 10.71 9.44 14.68
CA GLY A 39 10.90 9.34 16.12
C GLY A 39 12.17 10.03 16.59
N LEU A 40 13.28 9.94 15.84
CA LEU A 40 14.51 10.66 16.14
C LEU A 40 14.30 12.18 16.13
N LEU A 41 13.64 12.72 15.09
CA LEU A 41 13.28 14.14 15.05
C LEU A 41 12.40 14.54 16.24
N ALA A 42 11.45 13.70 16.63
CA ALA A 42 10.57 13.95 17.76
C ALA A 42 11.34 14.01 19.10
N LEU A 43 12.31 13.12 19.33
CA LEU A 43 13.17 13.17 20.51
C LEU A 43 14.04 14.43 20.56
N GLU A 44 14.45 14.93 19.40
CA GLU A 44 15.31 16.13 19.26
C GLU A 44 14.56 17.45 19.57
N LEU A 45 13.27 17.39 19.92
CA LEU A 45 12.58 18.48 20.61
C LEU A 45 13.04 18.64 22.07
N GLU A 46 13.48 17.54 22.70
CA GLU A 46 13.99 17.51 24.09
C GLU A 46 15.34 16.72 24.17
N PRO A 47 16.40 17.19 23.49
CA PRO A 47 17.62 16.40 23.24
C PRO A 47 18.38 16.03 24.52
N VAL A 48 18.33 16.87 25.55
CA VAL A 48 18.97 16.59 26.85
C VAL A 48 18.23 15.49 27.60
N ARG A 49 16.89 15.51 27.58
CA ARG A 49 16.06 14.56 28.32
C ARG A 49 16.16 13.15 27.74
N TYR A 50 16.22 13.04 26.41
CA TYR A 50 16.19 11.76 25.70
C TYR A 50 17.53 11.37 25.05
N ALA A 51 18.65 11.96 25.48
CA ALA A 51 19.99 11.75 24.91
C ALA A 51 20.36 10.27 24.70
N GLN A 52 20.06 9.40 25.68
CA GLN A 52 20.34 7.97 25.58
C GLN A 52 19.54 7.30 24.46
N GLN A 53 18.25 7.62 24.33
CA GLN A 53 17.39 7.01 23.33
C GLN A 53 17.70 7.55 21.92
N ILE A 54 18.10 8.82 21.83
CA ILE A 54 18.62 9.43 20.61
C ILE A 54 19.83 8.64 20.10
N GLU A 55 20.81 8.36 20.96
CA GLU A 55 22.04 7.65 20.57
C GLU A 55 21.76 6.23 20.10
N LYS A 56 20.91 5.49 20.82
CA LYS A 56 20.46 4.16 20.39
C LYS A 56 19.77 4.20 19.04
N THR A 57 18.92 5.19 18.80
CA THR A 57 18.18 5.34 17.54
C THR A 57 19.12 5.69 16.39
N ARG A 58 20.10 6.57 16.61
CA ARG A 58 21.17 6.87 15.63
C ARG A 58 21.97 5.61 15.29
N SER A 59 22.31 4.81 16.30
CA SER A 59 22.99 3.52 16.11
C SER A 59 22.16 2.55 15.27
N PHE A 60 20.84 2.44 15.52
CA PHE A 60 19.95 1.62 14.68
C PHE A 60 19.93 2.11 13.22
N ILE A 61 19.77 3.42 12.99
CA ILE A 61 19.78 3.98 11.64
C ILE A 61 21.10 3.65 10.93
N ALA A 62 22.24 3.84 11.60
CA ALA A 62 23.56 3.55 11.05
C ALA A 62 23.75 2.06 10.65
N GLN A 63 23.11 1.12 11.36
CA GLN A 63 23.16 -0.31 11.01
C GLN A 63 22.47 -0.65 9.68
N ASN A 64 21.61 0.23 9.17
CA ASN A 64 20.92 0.05 7.90
C ASN A 64 21.69 0.66 6.71
N ALA A 65 22.86 1.24 6.94
CA ALA A 65 23.70 1.82 5.89
C ALA A 65 24.41 0.72 5.08
N ASP A 66 24.46 0.88 3.76
CA ASP A 66 25.29 0.08 2.87
C ASP A 66 26.56 0.86 2.44
N ASP A 67 27.56 0.14 1.96
CA ASP A 67 28.85 0.72 1.54
C ASP A 67 28.71 1.77 0.43
N ASP A 68 27.67 1.64 -0.40
CA ASP A 68 27.32 2.53 -1.52
C ASP A 68 26.70 3.87 -1.08
N GLY A 69 26.46 4.06 0.23
CA GLY A 69 25.86 5.27 0.80
C GLY A 69 24.34 5.24 0.91
N SER A 70 23.69 4.17 0.47
CA SER A 70 22.25 4.00 0.60
C SER A 70 21.84 3.40 1.95
N TYR A 71 20.55 3.50 2.26
CA TYR A 71 19.94 2.91 3.45
C TYR A 71 18.80 1.98 3.07
N ARG A 72 18.87 0.74 3.54
CA ARG A 72 17.90 -0.32 3.20
C ARG A 72 17.36 -0.96 4.48
N PRO A 73 16.09 -1.37 4.54
CA PRO A 73 15.56 -2.07 5.70
C PRO A 73 16.36 -3.37 5.97
N LEU A 74 16.79 -3.62 7.21
CA LEU A 74 17.61 -4.79 7.59
C LEU A 74 17.04 -6.17 7.17
N HIS A 75 15.71 -6.31 7.15
CA HIS A 75 15.03 -7.53 6.71
C HIS A 75 14.42 -7.40 5.30
N GLY A 76 14.83 -6.33 4.60
CA GLY A 76 14.38 -5.82 3.30
C GLY A 76 14.78 -6.66 2.09
N ARG A 77 14.11 -6.40 0.97
CA ARG A 77 14.70 -6.68 -0.35
C ARG A 77 15.85 -5.70 -0.60
N ALA A 78 16.89 -6.13 -1.31
CA ALA A 78 18.05 -5.29 -1.60
C ALA A 78 17.69 -4.06 -2.45
N GLU A 79 16.60 -4.10 -3.21
CA GLU A 79 16.20 -2.99 -4.08
C GLU A 79 15.37 -1.92 -3.34
N ALA A 80 14.93 -2.11 -2.09
CA ALA A 80 14.09 -1.15 -1.37
C ALA A 80 14.92 0.02 -0.82
N ILE A 81 15.13 1.04 -1.65
CA ILE A 81 16.06 2.16 -1.40
C ILE A 81 15.38 3.45 -0.93
N TRP A 82 14.04 3.51 -0.94
CA TRP A 82 13.28 4.69 -0.53
C TRP A 82 13.65 5.30 0.83
N PRO A 83 14.10 4.55 1.86
CA PRO A 83 14.46 5.17 3.13
C PRO A 83 15.70 6.08 3.04
N THR A 84 16.51 5.94 1.99
CA THR A 84 17.76 6.69 1.81
C THR A 84 17.53 8.21 1.82
N SER A 85 16.50 8.69 1.14
CA SER A 85 16.17 10.13 1.12
C SER A 85 15.69 10.63 2.48
N LEU A 86 14.89 9.83 3.18
CA LEU A 86 14.44 10.16 4.53
C LEU A 86 15.61 10.22 5.53
N VAL A 87 16.54 9.25 5.47
CA VAL A 87 17.74 9.26 6.34
C VAL A 87 18.62 10.46 6.04
N LEU A 88 18.87 10.76 4.75
CA LEU A 88 19.63 11.95 4.35
C LEU A 88 18.97 13.22 4.92
N PHE A 89 17.65 13.37 4.74
CA PHE A 89 16.90 14.49 5.28
C PHE A 89 17.05 14.61 6.80
N VAL A 90 16.81 13.53 7.56
CA VAL A 90 16.88 13.59 9.02
C VAL A 90 18.29 13.94 9.50
N LYS A 91 19.33 13.35 8.91
CA LYS A 91 20.71 13.71 9.26
C LYS A 91 20.99 15.20 8.99
N ALA A 92 20.57 15.71 7.84
CA ALA A 92 20.76 17.11 7.46
C ALA A 92 19.93 18.08 8.33
N ALA A 93 18.67 17.76 8.61
CA ALA A 93 17.78 18.57 9.46
C ALA A 93 18.28 18.65 10.92
N LEU A 94 19.06 17.67 11.36
CA LEU A 94 19.75 17.66 12.66
C LEU A 94 21.14 18.31 12.61
N GLY A 95 21.54 18.89 11.48
CA GLY A 95 22.80 19.63 11.32
C GLY A 95 24.04 18.74 11.23
N LEU A 96 23.88 17.44 10.96
CA LEU A 96 25.03 16.56 10.72
C LEU A 96 25.68 16.89 9.38
N THR A 97 27.00 16.78 9.30
CA THR A 97 27.80 17.01 8.10
C THR A 97 28.90 15.94 7.99
N GLY A 98 29.57 15.89 6.82
CA GLY A 98 30.75 15.06 6.62
C GLY A 98 30.61 13.99 5.52
N PRO A 99 31.66 13.16 5.31
CA PRO A 99 31.81 12.32 4.13
C PRO A 99 30.71 11.26 3.96
N GLU A 100 30.13 10.80 5.06
CA GLU A 100 29.02 9.84 5.02
C GLU A 100 27.76 10.47 4.41
N LEU A 101 27.42 11.70 4.84
CA LEU A 101 26.27 12.44 4.33
C LEU A 101 26.45 12.78 2.85
N GLU A 102 27.66 13.20 2.46
CA GLU A 102 28.02 13.47 1.06
C GLU A 102 27.89 12.22 0.19
N ARG A 103 28.28 11.04 0.69
CA ARG A 103 28.13 9.78 -0.02
C ARG A 103 26.66 9.43 -0.22
N THR A 104 25.82 9.59 0.81
CA THR A 104 24.38 9.36 0.70
C THR A 104 23.73 10.33 -0.28
N ALA A 105 24.13 11.61 -0.28
CA ALA A 105 23.67 12.59 -1.27
C ALA A 105 24.09 12.20 -2.70
N ALA A 106 25.33 11.77 -2.89
CA ALA A 106 25.83 11.30 -4.19
C ALA A 106 25.07 10.08 -4.70
N TYR A 107 24.77 9.11 -3.82
CA TYR A 107 23.93 7.95 -4.17
C TYR A 107 22.54 8.38 -4.66
N LEU A 108 21.88 9.29 -3.94
CA LEU A 108 20.57 9.81 -4.36
C LEU A 108 20.66 10.56 -5.69
N LEU A 109 21.68 11.38 -5.92
CA LEU A 109 21.87 12.10 -7.18
C LEU A 109 22.08 11.15 -8.37
N ALA A 110 22.72 10.00 -8.15
CA ALA A 110 22.90 8.95 -9.14
C ALA A 110 21.63 8.10 -9.38
N THR A 111 20.70 8.08 -8.43
CA THR A 111 19.47 7.30 -8.51
C THR A 111 18.49 7.89 -9.52
N ARG A 112 17.91 7.02 -10.35
CA ARG A 112 16.92 7.39 -11.37
C ARG A 112 15.76 6.41 -11.37
N GLY A 113 14.54 6.93 -11.43
CA GLY A 113 13.39 6.12 -11.82
C GLY A 113 13.54 5.61 -13.25
N ARG A 114 12.95 4.46 -13.53
CA ARG A 114 12.86 3.92 -14.90
C ARG A 114 11.98 4.86 -15.74
N VAL A 115 12.28 4.96 -17.03
CA VAL A 115 11.40 5.55 -18.04
C VAL A 115 10.75 4.41 -18.81
N PRO A 116 9.43 4.43 -19.08
CA PRO A 116 8.78 3.39 -19.88
C PRO A 116 9.42 3.28 -21.28
N ASP A 117 9.71 2.05 -21.73
CA ASP A 117 10.33 1.80 -23.05
C ASP A 117 9.36 2.10 -24.21
N GLN A 118 8.06 2.03 -23.95
CA GLN A 118 6.96 2.50 -24.81
C GLN A 118 5.86 3.05 -23.88
N PRO A 119 5.40 4.31 -24.05
CA PRO A 119 4.14 4.73 -23.47
C PRO A 119 3.04 3.80 -23.98
N GLU A 120 2.08 3.40 -23.13
CA GLU A 120 0.99 2.52 -23.57
C GLU A 120 0.28 3.16 -24.77
N ALA A 121 0.28 2.48 -25.91
CA ALA A 121 -0.27 3.01 -27.15
C ALA A 121 -1.78 3.26 -26.97
N GLY A 122 -2.16 4.54 -26.88
CA GLY A 122 -3.56 4.96 -26.71
C GLY A 122 -3.88 5.63 -25.37
N GLU A 123 -2.96 5.67 -24.39
CA GLU A 123 -3.14 6.50 -23.20
C GLU A 123 -2.82 7.97 -23.52
N LEU A 124 -3.83 8.84 -23.41
CA LEU A 124 -3.59 10.28 -23.31
C LEU A 124 -2.91 10.54 -21.96
N HIS A 125 -1.63 10.87 -21.99
CA HIS A 125 -0.91 11.35 -20.81
C HIS A 125 -0.98 12.88 -20.79
N ASP A 126 -1.46 13.44 -19.69
CA ASP A 126 -1.49 14.88 -19.44
C ASP A 126 -0.23 15.36 -18.70
N ILE A 127 0.77 14.50 -18.58
CA ILE A 127 2.03 14.70 -17.85
C ILE A 127 3.22 14.37 -18.75
N ASP A 128 4.40 14.93 -18.43
CA ASP A 128 5.64 14.56 -19.12
C ASP A 128 6.23 13.27 -18.54
N LEU A 129 6.13 12.19 -19.32
CA LEU A 129 6.68 10.88 -19.00
C LEU A 129 8.21 10.82 -19.05
N ASN A 130 8.87 11.83 -19.62
CA ASN A 130 10.33 11.90 -19.67
C ASN A 130 10.92 12.53 -18.41
N LEU A 131 10.11 13.13 -17.53
CA LEU A 131 10.59 13.66 -16.25
C LEU A 131 10.95 12.52 -15.30
N VAL A 132 12.22 12.48 -14.89
CA VAL A 132 12.75 11.42 -14.03
C VAL A 132 12.93 11.91 -12.58
N GLY A 133 12.13 11.36 -11.68
CA GLY A 133 12.28 11.52 -10.24
C GLY A 133 12.93 10.29 -9.58
N TRP A 134 12.50 10.00 -8.36
CA TRP A 134 13.02 8.91 -7.55
C TRP A 134 11.99 7.79 -7.37
N PRO A 135 12.43 6.53 -7.38
CA PRO A 135 11.55 5.38 -7.19
C PRO A 135 11.51 4.89 -5.74
N TRP A 136 10.51 4.09 -5.40
CA TRP A 136 10.46 3.36 -4.12
C TRP A 136 11.54 2.27 -4.01
N ALA A 137 11.86 1.65 -5.14
CA ALA A 137 12.85 0.59 -5.24
C ALA A 137 13.71 0.75 -6.49
N GLU A 138 14.94 0.25 -6.47
CA GLU A 138 15.82 0.28 -7.65
C GLU A 138 15.12 -0.32 -8.86
N ARG A 139 15.36 0.27 -10.03
CA ARG A 139 14.79 -0.15 -11.34
C ARG A 139 13.25 -0.04 -11.44
N ASN A 140 12.61 0.67 -10.51
CA ASN A 140 11.19 0.98 -10.55
C ASN A 140 10.95 2.40 -11.09
N PHE A 141 9.70 2.76 -11.38
CA PHE A 141 9.33 4.11 -11.87
C PHE A 141 9.42 5.18 -10.79
N SER A 142 9.52 6.43 -11.24
CA SER A 142 9.46 7.60 -10.37
C SER A 142 8.06 7.76 -9.75
N TRP A 143 8.00 8.09 -8.46
CA TRP A 143 6.76 8.36 -7.73
C TRP A 143 6.85 9.70 -7.00
N VAL A 144 5.70 10.33 -6.71
CA VAL A 144 5.63 11.65 -6.08
C VAL A 144 6.31 11.67 -4.72
N GLU A 145 5.97 10.73 -3.84
CA GLU A 145 6.47 10.74 -2.45
C GLU A 145 7.99 10.50 -2.36
N PRO A 146 8.61 9.48 -3.00
CA PRO A 146 10.06 9.35 -3.00
C PRO A 146 10.78 10.53 -3.66
N THR A 147 10.18 11.13 -4.69
CA THR A 147 10.72 12.33 -5.37
C THR A 147 10.69 13.54 -4.44
N ALA A 148 9.59 13.76 -3.73
CA ALA A 148 9.46 14.84 -2.74
C ALA A 148 10.50 14.69 -1.62
N TRP A 149 10.65 13.49 -1.06
CA TRP A 149 11.68 13.23 -0.05
C TRP A 149 13.10 13.46 -0.57
N ALA A 150 13.42 12.97 -1.77
CA ALA A 150 14.76 13.14 -2.35
C ALA A 150 15.07 14.62 -2.64
N CYS A 151 14.14 15.35 -3.26
CA CYS A 151 14.29 16.78 -3.49
C CYS A 151 14.45 17.56 -2.17
N LEU A 152 13.60 17.29 -1.17
CA LEU A 152 13.71 17.92 0.14
C LEU A 152 15.09 17.66 0.78
N ALA A 153 15.50 16.40 0.86
CA ALA A 153 16.76 15.99 1.47
C ALA A 153 17.98 16.63 0.77
N LEU A 154 18.00 16.58 -0.56
CA LEU A 154 19.08 17.13 -1.37
C LEU A 154 19.17 18.66 -1.24
N ARG A 155 18.02 19.35 -1.17
CA ARG A 155 17.98 20.79 -0.90
C ARG A 155 18.56 21.13 0.49
N PHE A 156 18.27 20.31 1.50
CA PHE A 156 18.83 20.48 2.86
C PHE A 156 20.36 20.32 2.92
N VAL A 157 20.95 19.53 2.03
CA VAL A 157 22.42 19.38 1.92
C VAL A 157 23.04 20.28 0.85
N GLY A 158 22.34 21.36 0.48
CA GLY A 158 22.90 22.40 -0.41
C GLY A 158 22.88 22.07 -1.91
N GLN A 159 22.19 21.01 -2.33
CA GLN A 159 22.12 20.58 -3.74
C GLN A 159 20.91 21.17 -4.49
N ALA A 160 20.36 22.29 -4.03
CA ALA A 160 19.13 22.87 -4.58
C ALA A 160 19.21 23.20 -6.08
N ASN A 161 20.39 23.65 -6.55
CA ASN A 161 20.65 24.01 -7.95
C ASN A 161 21.20 22.85 -8.78
N HIS A 162 21.23 21.62 -8.24
CA HIS A 162 21.70 20.47 -9.00
C HIS A 162 20.64 20.09 -10.05
N PRO A 163 20.99 19.84 -11.33
CA PRO A 163 20.00 19.57 -12.39
C PRO A 163 19.02 18.44 -12.09
N ARG A 164 19.47 17.41 -11.34
CA ARG A 164 18.59 16.33 -10.85
C ARG A 164 17.51 16.80 -9.89
N VAL A 165 17.85 17.71 -8.98
CA VAL A 165 16.88 18.26 -8.03
C VAL A 165 15.87 19.11 -8.78
N GLU A 166 16.31 19.95 -9.71
CA GLU A 166 15.44 20.76 -10.58
C GLU A 166 14.49 19.90 -11.42
N GLU A 167 14.97 18.81 -12.01
CA GLU A 167 14.15 17.84 -12.74
C GLU A 167 13.10 17.17 -11.84
N GLY A 168 13.47 16.79 -10.61
CA GLY A 168 12.53 16.24 -9.64
C GLY A 168 11.45 17.24 -9.20
N LEU A 169 11.81 18.50 -8.94
CA LEU A 169 10.85 19.55 -8.61
C LEU A 169 9.90 19.82 -9.78
N ARG A 170 10.41 19.83 -11.03
CA ARG A 170 9.57 19.89 -12.24
C ARG A 170 8.63 18.70 -12.34
N MET A 171 9.10 17.49 -12.04
CA MET A 171 8.26 16.29 -12.01
C MET A 171 7.09 16.43 -11.02
N LEU A 172 7.34 16.96 -9.82
CA LEU A 172 6.31 17.22 -8.82
C LEU A 172 5.30 18.26 -9.31
N LEU A 173 5.78 19.38 -9.87
CA LEU A 173 4.91 20.42 -10.43
C LEU A 173 4.06 19.90 -11.58
N ASP A 174 4.66 19.14 -12.51
CA ASP A 174 4.00 18.51 -13.66
C ASP A 174 2.83 17.60 -13.22
N ARG A 175 3.03 16.86 -12.12
CA ARG A 175 2.03 15.95 -11.54
C ARG A 175 1.04 16.63 -10.59
N ALA A 176 1.24 17.89 -10.22
CA ALA A 176 0.30 18.63 -9.41
C ALA A 176 -0.94 19.06 -10.21
N MET A 177 -2.09 19.06 -9.54
CA MET A 177 -3.38 19.47 -10.09
C MET A 177 -3.43 20.99 -10.19
N ASP A 178 -4.09 21.48 -11.24
CA ASP A 178 -4.17 22.92 -11.48
C ASP A 178 -5.03 23.65 -10.44
N ASP A 179 -6.08 22.98 -9.93
CA ASP A 179 -7.01 23.45 -8.90
C ASP A 179 -6.63 23.02 -7.48
N GLY A 180 -5.63 22.14 -7.34
CA GLY A 180 -4.86 22.01 -6.12
C GLY A 180 -4.47 20.59 -5.73
N GLY A 181 -3.29 20.49 -5.11
CA GLY A 181 -2.76 19.26 -4.54
C GLY A 181 -2.13 18.33 -5.56
N ILE A 182 -1.79 17.13 -5.10
CA ILE A 182 -1.16 16.06 -5.88
C ILE A 182 -1.56 14.71 -5.30
N ASN A 183 -1.52 13.65 -6.12
CA ASN A 183 -1.67 12.27 -5.67
C ASN A 183 -0.30 11.56 -5.64
N TYR A 184 -0.27 10.22 -5.71
CA TYR A 184 0.99 9.46 -5.70
C TYR A 184 1.75 9.44 -7.04
N GLY A 185 1.09 9.63 -8.19
CA GLY A 185 1.65 9.48 -9.53
C GLY A 185 0.98 10.37 -10.59
N ASN A 186 0.25 9.75 -11.53
CA ASN A 186 -0.31 10.44 -12.70
C ASN A 186 -1.58 11.22 -12.36
N ARG A 187 -1.81 12.33 -13.07
CA ARG A 187 -3.02 13.15 -12.93
C ARG A 187 -4.20 12.57 -13.68
N LEU A 188 -3.96 12.13 -14.91
CA LEU A 188 -4.92 11.42 -15.74
C LEU A 188 -4.56 9.93 -15.78
N ILE A 189 -5.51 9.07 -15.43
CA ILE A 189 -5.41 7.62 -15.62
C ILE A 189 -6.62 7.20 -16.44
N LEU A 190 -6.36 6.62 -17.62
CA LEU A 190 -7.40 6.13 -18.54
C LEU A 190 -8.49 7.19 -18.86
N GLY A 191 -8.06 8.43 -19.12
CA GLY A 191 -8.96 9.52 -19.48
C GLY A 191 -9.81 10.09 -18.33
N LYS A 192 -9.59 9.65 -17.08
CA LYS A 192 -10.24 10.22 -15.89
C LYS A 192 -9.22 10.92 -15.01
N MET A 193 -9.56 12.14 -14.60
CA MET A 193 -8.78 12.87 -13.61
C MET A 193 -8.86 12.14 -12.27
N THR A 194 -7.71 12.04 -11.64
CA THR A 194 -7.54 11.50 -10.29
C THR A 194 -7.62 12.63 -9.27
N ASP A 195 -7.96 12.28 -8.04
CA ASP A 195 -8.09 13.28 -6.97
C ASP A 195 -6.75 13.50 -6.24
N PRO A 196 -6.45 14.73 -5.82
CA PRO A 196 -5.33 15.02 -4.92
C PRO A 196 -5.52 14.33 -3.56
N ILE A 197 -4.40 14.08 -2.87
CA ILE A 197 -4.37 13.42 -1.56
C ILE A 197 -3.59 14.28 -0.56
N PRO A 198 -4.05 14.46 0.70
CA PRO A 198 -3.40 15.38 1.64
C PRO A 198 -1.95 15.03 1.96
N GLY A 199 -1.63 13.76 2.19
CA GLY A 199 -0.27 13.31 2.52
C GLY A 199 0.77 13.65 1.43
N PRO A 200 0.62 13.15 0.18
CA PRO A 200 1.48 13.51 -0.94
C PRO A 200 1.53 15.02 -1.21
N THR A 201 0.42 15.72 -1.03
CA THR A 201 0.37 17.18 -1.18
C THR A 201 1.24 17.89 -0.15
N ALA A 202 1.16 17.50 1.12
CA ALA A 202 2.03 18.04 2.15
C ALA A 202 3.50 17.75 1.82
N MET A 203 3.86 16.52 1.44
CA MET A 203 5.24 16.17 1.04
C MET A 203 5.75 17.02 -0.10
N MET A 204 4.94 17.21 -1.15
CA MET A 204 5.26 18.09 -2.27
C MET A 204 5.51 19.53 -1.80
N LEU A 205 4.64 20.07 -0.94
CA LEU A 205 4.79 21.43 -0.40
C LEU A 205 6.06 21.58 0.45
N LEU A 206 6.45 20.57 1.22
CA LEU A 206 7.73 20.58 1.93
C LEU A 206 8.90 20.65 0.94
N ALA A 207 8.85 19.85 -0.14
CA ALA A 207 9.88 19.82 -1.17
C ALA A 207 9.94 21.11 -2.03
N LEU A 208 8.80 21.78 -2.24
CA LEU A 208 8.64 23.02 -3.02
C LEU A 208 8.58 24.29 -2.15
N GLN A 209 8.99 24.23 -0.88
CA GLN A 209 9.01 25.41 -0.02
C GLN A 209 9.85 26.54 -0.64
N GLY A 210 9.29 27.76 -0.65
CA GLY A 210 9.85 28.94 -1.30
C GLY A 210 9.50 29.11 -2.79
N ASP A 211 8.83 28.15 -3.42
CA ASP A 211 8.42 28.24 -4.81
C ASP A 211 7.13 29.07 -4.98
N ALA A 212 7.08 29.90 -6.02
CA ALA A 212 5.99 30.82 -6.32
C ALA A 212 4.98 30.28 -7.36
N HIS A 213 5.15 29.06 -7.85
CA HIS A 213 4.31 28.47 -8.90
C HIS A 213 2.81 28.44 -8.48
N PRO A 214 1.86 28.75 -9.37
CA PRO A 214 0.43 28.76 -9.04
C PRO A 214 -0.09 27.45 -8.43
N ARG A 215 0.38 26.30 -8.92
CA ARG A 215 0.03 24.98 -8.35
C ARG A 215 0.45 24.81 -6.89
N VAL A 216 1.50 25.49 -6.43
CA VAL A 216 1.89 25.50 -5.00
C VAL A 216 0.85 26.27 -4.19
N ALA A 217 0.38 27.40 -4.70
CA ALA A 217 -0.70 28.16 -4.06
C ALA A 217 -2.00 27.35 -3.99
N ALA A 218 -2.36 26.69 -5.10
CA ALA A 218 -3.54 25.83 -5.16
C ALA A 218 -3.43 24.64 -4.20
N ALA A 219 -2.26 24.00 -4.09
CA ALA A 219 -2.00 22.94 -3.13
C ALA A 219 -2.13 23.38 -1.66
N VAL A 220 -1.70 24.60 -1.32
CA VAL A 220 -1.94 25.16 0.02
C VAL A 220 -3.43 25.32 0.28
N GLN A 221 -4.20 25.88 -0.67
CA GLN A 221 -5.65 26.02 -0.54
C GLN A 221 -6.36 24.67 -0.44
N TYR A 222 -5.91 23.69 -1.20
CA TYR A 222 -6.39 22.31 -1.07
C TYR A 222 -6.17 21.80 0.36
N LEU A 223 -4.96 21.87 0.92
CA LEU A 223 -4.74 21.41 2.30
C LEU A 223 -5.62 22.14 3.32
N LEU A 224 -5.82 23.45 3.18
CA LEU A 224 -6.73 24.22 4.03
C LEU A 224 -8.17 23.69 3.97
N SER A 225 -8.63 23.23 2.80
CA SER A 225 -9.96 22.62 2.65
C SER A 225 -10.08 21.24 3.31
N GLN A 226 -8.94 20.57 3.56
CA GLN A 226 -8.90 19.18 4.06
C GLN A 226 -8.67 19.09 5.58
N ILE A 227 -8.49 20.21 6.29
CA ILE A 227 -8.21 20.19 7.75
C ILE A 227 -9.44 19.85 8.61
N ASN A 228 -10.64 19.82 8.03
CA ASN A 228 -11.85 19.38 8.70
C ASN A 228 -12.05 17.87 8.50
N THR A 229 -11.14 17.09 9.06
CA THR A 229 -11.11 15.63 8.99
C THR A 229 -10.77 15.06 10.37
N GLU A 230 -11.09 13.80 10.58
CA GLU A 230 -10.68 13.05 11.77
C GLU A 230 -9.44 12.18 11.52
N ASP A 231 -8.82 12.30 10.34
CA ASP A 231 -7.61 11.58 10.00
C ASP A 231 -6.36 12.28 10.56
N ILE A 232 -5.70 11.61 11.52
CA ILE A 232 -4.53 12.16 12.22
C ILE A 232 -3.37 12.40 11.26
N GLU A 233 -3.14 11.50 10.31
CA GLU A 233 -2.00 11.59 9.40
C GLU A 233 -2.15 12.79 8.46
N HIS A 234 -3.35 13.00 7.91
CA HIS A 234 -3.71 14.17 7.11
C HIS A 234 -3.54 15.46 7.91
N LEU A 235 -4.08 15.54 9.13
CA LEU A 235 -3.97 16.72 9.97
C LEU A 235 -2.52 17.05 10.31
N CYS A 236 -1.73 16.05 10.71
CA CYS A 236 -0.35 16.28 11.14
C CYS A 236 0.54 16.71 9.96
N TRP A 237 0.43 16.03 8.82
CA TRP A 237 1.17 16.45 7.62
C TRP A 237 0.73 17.82 7.12
N SER A 238 -0.56 18.12 7.15
CA SER A 238 -1.08 19.44 6.80
C SER A 238 -0.50 20.52 7.69
N LYS A 239 -0.48 20.32 9.02
CA LYS A 239 0.11 21.29 9.95
C LYS A 239 1.58 21.55 9.66
N ILE A 240 2.38 20.49 9.51
CA ILE A 240 3.83 20.59 9.25
C ILE A 240 4.11 21.36 7.97
N ALA A 241 3.34 21.11 6.90
CA ALA A 241 3.48 21.80 5.63
C ALA A 241 2.97 23.25 5.68
N LEU A 242 1.74 23.47 6.19
CA LEU A 242 1.11 24.79 6.25
C LEU A 242 1.92 25.79 7.08
N ASP A 243 2.63 25.33 8.12
CA ASP A 243 3.56 26.16 8.89
C ASP A 243 4.61 26.86 8.01
N LEU A 244 5.04 26.25 6.89
CA LEU A 244 5.98 26.86 5.94
C LEU A 244 5.35 27.99 5.10
N TYR A 245 4.02 28.09 5.07
CA TYR A 245 3.25 28.98 4.22
C TYR A 245 2.39 29.99 4.99
N ARG A 246 2.76 30.35 6.23
CA ARG A 246 2.06 31.35 7.08
C ARG A 246 1.80 32.71 6.43
N HIS A 247 2.53 33.05 5.39
CA HIS A 247 2.34 34.28 4.60
C HIS A 247 1.10 34.22 3.68
N ARG A 248 0.51 33.04 3.46
CA ARG A 248 -0.68 32.86 2.62
C ARG A 248 -1.95 33.01 3.44
N LEU A 249 -2.99 33.54 2.80
CA LEU A 249 -4.30 33.77 3.39
C LEU A 249 -4.92 32.47 3.94
N GLY A 250 -5.51 32.54 5.13
CA GLY A 250 -6.21 31.42 5.79
C GLY A 250 -5.29 30.46 6.55
N VAL A 251 -3.96 30.54 6.36
CA VAL A 251 -3.01 29.60 6.96
C VAL A 251 -2.87 29.82 8.46
N ASN A 252 -2.76 31.06 8.93
CA ASN A 252 -2.60 31.31 10.37
C ASN A 252 -3.84 30.91 11.16
N GLU A 253 -5.03 31.16 10.61
CA GLU A 253 -6.31 30.74 11.20
C GLU A 253 -6.39 29.21 11.28
N ALA A 254 -6.01 28.50 10.21
CA ALA A 254 -5.96 27.05 10.20
C ALA A 254 -4.98 26.48 11.24
N LEU A 255 -3.78 27.05 11.36
CA LEU A 255 -2.77 26.61 12.33
C LEU A 255 -3.22 26.81 13.78
N GLN A 256 -4.05 27.81 14.07
CA GLN A 256 -4.64 28.00 15.40
C GLN A 256 -5.66 26.91 15.76
N ALA A 257 -6.39 26.39 14.77
CA ALA A 257 -7.44 25.38 14.99
C ALA A 257 -6.90 23.93 14.98
N ILE A 258 -5.91 23.65 14.13
CA ILE A 258 -5.52 22.28 13.77
C ILE A 258 -5.01 21.44 14.95
N ASP A 259 -4.43 22.05 15.99
CA ASP A 259 -3.98 21.32 17.19
C ASP A 259 -5.13 20.68 17.95
N SER A 260 -6.24 21.40 18.08
CA SER A 260 -7.44 20.85 18.70
C SER A 260 -8.02 19.69 17.89
N HIS A 261 -7.95 19.77 16.54
CA HIS A 261 -8.39 18.70 15.65
C HIS A 261 -7.49 17.47 15.78
N ILE A 262 -6.17 17.64 15.81
CA ILE A 262 -5.20 16.55 15.99
C ILE A 262 -5.45 15.82 17.32
N LEU A 263 -5.64 16.57 18.41
CA LEU A 263 -5.90 15.99 19.73
C LEU A 263 -7.25 15.26 19.79
N ALA A 264 -8.30 15.84 19.20
CA ALA A 264 -9.63 15.21 19.12
C ALA A 264 -9.61 13.93 18.28
N ALA A 265 -8.96 13.96 17.11
CA ALA A 265 -8.78 12.80 16.23
C ALA A 265 -8.02 11.67 16.94
N ASN A 266 -6.94 12.00 17.67
CA ASN A 266 -6.20 11.01 18.46
C ASN A 266 -7.03 10.43 19.62
N ALA A 267 -7.80 11.25 20.32
CA ALA A 267 -8.71 10.76 21.36
C ALA A 267 -9.76 9.81 20.79
N LYS A 268 -10.37 10.15 19.65
CA LYS A 268 -11.32 9.29 18.95
C LYS A 268 -10.67 7.98 18.50
N ARG A 269 -9.48 8.05 17.88
CA ARG A 269 -8.72 6.87 17.43
C ARG A 269 -8.45 5.89 18.58
N ARG A 270 -8.11 6.38 19.78
CA ARG A 270 -7.86 5.54 20.96
C ARG A 270 -9.14 4.83 21.46
N GLN A 271 -10.32 5.34 21.16
CA GLN A 271 -11.60 4.78 21.57
C GLN A 271 -12.17 3.76 20.57
N THR A 272 -11.57 3.59 19.39
CA THR A 272 -12.14 2.71 18.36
C THR A 272 -11.98 1.22 18.69
N GLY A 273 -10.93 0.84 19.40
CA GLY A 273 -10.65 -0.53 19.84
C GLY A 273 -10.20 -1.51 18.75
N TRP A 274 -10.40 -1.18 17.46
CA TRP A 274 -9.98 -2.02 16.33
C TRP A 274 -8.57 -1.69 15.80
N LEU A 275 -8.00 -0.54 16.16
CA LEU A 275 -6.64 -0.14 15.77
C LEU A 275 -5.62 -0.46 16.85
N LYS A 276 -4.47 -1.00 16.44
CA LYS A 276 -3.27 -1.05 17.30
C LYS A 276 -2.66 0.35 17.45
N PRO A 277 -1.92 0.61 18.55
CA PRO A 277 -1.07 1.79 18.63
C PRO A 277 -0.09 1.82 17.45
N ASN A 278 0.18 3.01 16.91
CA ASN A 278 1.03 3.19 15.74
C ASN A 278 2.12 4.23 16.03
N CYS A 279 3.38 3.78 16.06
CA CYS A 279 4.53 4.62 16.44
C CYS A 279 4.82 5.69 15.38
N TYR A 280 4.59 5.40 14.09
CA TYR A 280 4.74 6.36 13.01
C TYR A 280 3.78 7.56 13.18
N ARG A 281 2.49 7.29 13.39
CA ARG A 281 1.48 8.35 13.63
C ARG A 281 1.75 9.10 14.93
N GLN A 282 2.22 8.40 15.96
CA GLN A 282 2.59 9.01 17.24
C GLN A 282 3.79 9.97 17.08
N ALA A 283 4.83 9.58 16.33
CA ALA A 283 5.96 10.46 16.02
C ALA A 283 5.53 11.66 15.17
N LEU A 284 4.72 11.43 14.15
CA LEU A 284 4.19 12.50 13.29
C LEU A 284 3.33 13.51 14.08
N MET A 285 2.52 13.02 15.01
CA MET A 285 1.73 13.85 15.92
C MET A 285 2.60 14.72 16.82
N VAL A 286 3.68 14.16 17.40
CA VAL A 286 4.64 14.92 18.20
C VAL A 286 5.29 16.03 17.36
N LEU A 287 5.73 15.71 16.14
CA LEU A 287 6.33 16.68 15.23
C LEU A 287 5.36 17.79 14.85
N ALA A 288 4.10 17.47 14.55
CA ALA A 288 3.08 18.45 14.24
C ALA A 288 2.78 19.35 15.44
N LEU A 289 2.50 18.79 16.62
CA LEU A 289 2.27 19.58 17.84
C LEU A 289 3.51 20.38 18.27
N GLY A 290 4.71 19.96 17.85
CA GLY A 290 5.99 20.60 18.11
C GLY A 290 6.42 21.70 17.15
N VAL A 291 5.67 21.99 16.06
CA VAL A 291 6.11 22.96 15.03
C VAL A 291 6.43 24.36 15.59
N GLU A 292 5.71 24.81 16.62
CA GLU A 292 5.97 26.10 17.30
C GLU A 292 7.28 26.11 18.08
N THR A 293 7.75 24.94 18.52
CA THR A 293 9.07 24.79 19.15
C THR A 293 10.16 24.68 18.09
N ARG A 294 9.98 23.77 17.13
CA ARG A 294 10.89 23.58 16.00
C ARG A 294 10.19 22.80 14.88
N ASN A 295 10.00 23.45 13.74
CA ASN A 295 9.68 22.73 12.50
C ASN A 295 10.96 22.26 11.81
N PHE A 296 11.32 20.97 11.97
CA PHE A 296 12.50 20.36 11.35
C PHE A 296 12.49 20.37 9.81
N PHE A 297 11.33 20.58 9.19
CA PHE A 297 11.17 20.58 7.74
C PHE A 297 11.37 21.98 7.12
N ARG A 298 11.50 23.01 7.94
CA ARG A 298 11.75 24.39 7.49
C ARG A 298 13.21 24.54 7.09
N MET A 299 13.46 24.92 5.84
CA MET A 299 14.78 25.34 5.39
C MET A 299 15.13 26.71 6.00
N ALA A 300 16.40 26.91 6.35
CA ALA A 300 16.88 28.23 6.74
C ALA A 300 16.64 29.23 5.59
N ALA A 301 16.25 30.46 5.92
CA ALA A 301 16.12 31.53 4.93
C ALA A 301 17.45 31.65 4.17
N GLN A 302 17.40 31.65 2.84
CA GLN A 302 18.59 31.73 2.00
C GLN A 302 19.32 33.06 2.26
N GLY A 303 20.32 33.01 3.14
CA GLY A 303 21.37 33.99 3.33
C GLY A 303 22.68 33.25 3.36
N TRP A 304 23.15 32.80 2.19
CA TRP A 304 24.46 32.18 2.07
C TRP A 304 25.46 33.21 1.56
N GLU A 305 26.21 33.84 2.48
CA GLU A 305 27.47 34.54 2.20
C GLU A 305 28.66 33.58 2.39
N GLY A 306 28.56 32.38 1.82
CA GLY A 306 29.68 31.46 1.69
C GLY A 306 30.23 31.54 0.28
N GLU A 307 31.54 31.69 0.13
CA GLU A 307 32.21 31.64 -1.18
C GLU A 307 31.72 30.44 -2.00
N ALA A 308 31.45 30.70 -3.28
CA ALA A 308 31.06 29.68 -4.24
C ALA A 308 31.98 28.45 -4.11
N PRO A 309 31.45 27.22 -4.05
CA PRO A 309 32.29 26.05 -4.10
C PRO A 309 33.03 26.07 -5.43
N ALA A 310 34.33 25.79 -5.39
CA ALA A 310 35.14 25.59 -6.58
C ALA A 310 34.42 24.67 -7.57
N GLU A 311 34.60 24.94 -8.87
CA GLU A 311 34.01 24.23 -10.00
C GLU A 311 33.81 22.73 -9.73
N PRO A 312 32.69 22.14 -10.20
CA PRO A 312 32.44 20.72 -10.04
C PRO A 312 33.61 19.95 -10.62
N ARG A 313 34.48 19.41 -9.75
CA ARG A 313 35.42 18.36 -10.16
C ARG A 313 34.55 17.26 -10.72
N ALA A 314 34.76 16.93 -11.98
CA ALA A 314 34.19 15.77 -12.62
C ALA A 314 34.40 14.57 -11.69
N ILE A 315 33.36 14.22 -10.93
CA ILE A 315 33.29 12.96 -10.23
C ILE A 315 33.24 11.96 -11.38
N GLY A 316 34.39 11.33 -11.63
CA GLY A 316 34.54 10.32 -12.67
C GLY A 316 33.36 9.38 -12.56
N SER A 317 32.74 9.09 -13.70
CA SER A 317 31.57 8.22 -13.80
C SER A 317 31.75 7.03 -12.87
N ALA A 318 31.06 7.03 -11.73
CA ALA A 318 30.88 5.83 -10.96
C ALA A 318 30.08 4.93 -11.91
N GLY A 319 30.79 4.02 -12.57
CA GLY A 319 30.17 3.04 -13.45
C GLY A 319 29.02 2.41 -12.69
N ALA A 320 27.90 2.18 -13.39
CA ALA A 320 26.75 1.48 -12.84
C ALA A 320 27.24 0.36 -11.93
N SER A 321 26.89 0.44 -10.64
CA SER A 321 27.29 -0.56 -9.66
C SER A 321 26.94 -1.93 -10.24
N PRO A 322 27.91 -2.85 -10.40
CA PRO A 322 27.64 -4.13 -11.00
C PRO A 322 26.55 -4.78 -10.17
N SER A 323 25.42 -5.09 -10.82
CA SER A 323 24.38 -5.91 -10.21
C SER A 323 25.07 -7.10 -9.56
N ARG A 324 24.83 -7.35 -8.27
CA ARG A 324 25.33 -8.57 -7.60
C ARG A 324 24.83 -9.77 -8.38
N SER A 325 25.63 -10.24 -9.34
CA SER A 325 25.37 -11.46 -10.06
C SER A 325 25.69 -12.58 -9.08
N PRO A 326 24.76 -13.50 -8.78
CA PRO A 326 25.03 -14.58 -7.86
C PRO A 326 26.26 -15.36 -8.34
N SER A 327 27.17 -15.72 -7.41
CA SER A 327 28.35 -16.51 -7.71
C SER A 327 27.95 -17.82 -8.42
N PHE A 328 28.84 -18.39 -9.24
CA PHE A 328 28.56 -19.61 -10.00
C PHE A 328 27.99 -20.74 -9.12
N PHE A 329 28.51 -20.90 -7.90
CA PHE A 329 28.01 -21.86 -6.92
C PHE A 329 26.61 -21.51 -6.38
N ALA A 330 26.30 -20.22 -6.17
CA ALA A 330 24.96 -19.77 -5.82
C ALA A 330 23.95 -19.97 -6.97
N ARG A 331 24.39 -19.84 -8.24
CA ARG A 331 23.58 -20.11 -9.44
C ARG A 331 23.25 -21.59 -9.59
N ALA A 332 24.22 -22.48 -9.38
CA ALA A 332 23.99 -23.93 -9.41
C ALA A 332 23.03 -24.37 -8.28
N GLY A 333 23.20 -23.82 -7.06
CA GLY A 333 22.30 -24.07 -5.93
C GLY A 333 20.90 -23.50 -6.14
N SER A 334 20.77 -22.32 -6.76
CA SER A 334 19.48 -21.72 -7.14
C SER A 334 18.79 -22.54 -8.23
N TRP A 335 19.51 -22.99 -9.26
CA TRP A 335 18.96 -23.85 -10.31
C TRP A 335 18.42 -25.17 -9.73
N TYR A 336 19.19 -25.84 -8.86
CA TYR A 336 18.76 -27.07 -8.21
C TYR A 336 17.51 -26.85 -7.31
N ARG A 337 17.49 -25.77 -6.53
CA ARG A 337 16.30 -25.39 -5.73
C ARG A 337 15.09 -25.07 -6.59
N ARG A 338 15.25 -24.35 -7.70
CA ARG A 338 14.16 -24.07 -8.65
C ARG A 338 13.64 -25.36 -9.26
N LEU A 339 14.50 -26.32 -9.58
CA LEU A 339 14.10 -27.62 -10.11
C LEU A 339 13.31 -28.43 -9.08
N LEU A 340 13.77 -28.44 -7.82
CA LEU A 340 13.05 -29.05 -6.70
C LEU A 340 11.69 -28.40 -6.43
N LEU A 341 11.61 -27.06 -6.40
CA LEU A 341 10.36 -26.32 -6.19
C LEU A 341 9.38 -26.50 -7.36
N LYS A 342 9.88 -26.55 -8.61
CA LYS A 342 9.08 -26.91 -9.78
C LYS A 342 8.56 -28.36 -9.67
N GLY A 343 9.38 -29.28 -9.20
CA GLY A 343 8.95 -30.66 -8.92
C GLY A 343 7.88 -30.72 -7.82
N ALA A 344 8.06 -29.98 -6.73
CA ALA A 344 7.12 -29.92 -5.60
C ALA A 344 5.77 -29.30 -5.99
N SER A 345 5.75 -28.25 -6.81
CA SER A 345 4.50 -27.66 -7.33
C SER A 345 3.78 -28.59 -8.31
N LEU A 346 4.50 -29.40 -9.09
CA LEU A 346 3.91 -30.45 -9.93
C LEU A 346 3.32 -31.63 -9.13
N LEU A 347 3.88 -31.89 -7.94
CA LEU A 347 3.38 -32.89 -6.98
C LEU A 347 2.17 -32.41 -6.17
N ARG A 348 1.77 -31.13 -6.28
CA ARG A 348 0.57 -30.61 -5.63
C ARG A 348 -0.66 -31.41 -6.10
N ALA A 349 -1.33 -32.04 -5.15
CA ALA A 349 -2.61 -32.68 -5.42
C ALA A 349 -3.65 -31.59 -5.75
N MET A 350 -4.42 -31.80 -6.82
CA MET A 350 -5.60 -30.97 -7.05
C MET A 350 -6.63 -31.23 -5.95
N PRO A 351 -7.48 -30.26 -5.62
CA PRO A 351 -8.64 -30.51 -4.79
C PRO A 351 -9.41 -31.74 -5.31
N ALA A 352 -9.65 -32.70 -4.42
CA ALA A 352 -10.32 -33.96 -4.77
C ALA A 352 -11.74 -33.70 -5.27
N ASN A 353 -12.43 -32.75 -4.63
CA ASN A 353 -13.70 -32.19 -5.02
C ASN A 353 -13.56 -30.66 -5.09
N SER A 354 -14.21 -30.02 -6.06
CA SER A 354 -14.32 -28.56 -6.14
C SER A 354 -15.79 -28.21 -6.19
N SER A 355 -16.31 -27.56 -5.15
CA SER A 355 -17.70 -27.13 -5.08
C SER A 355 -17.81 -25.62 -4.88
N VAL A 356 -18.83 -25.03 -5.51
CA VAL A 356 -19.13 -23.60 -5.42
C VAL A 356 -20.62 -23.44 -5.14
N HIS A 357 -20.96 -22.75 -4.06
CA HIS A 357 -22.33 -22.44 -3.70
C HIS A 357 -22.67 -21.01 -4.12
N ILE A 358 -23.70 -20.85 -4.94
CA ILE A 358 -24.27 -19.56 -5.33
C ILE A 358 -25.57 -19.35 -4.55
N ALA A 359 -25.62 -18.34 -3.68
CA ALA A 359 -26.82 -18.01 -2.93
C ALA A 359 -27.37 -16.64 -3.37
N ARG A 360 -28.70 -16.56 -3.47
CA ARG A 360 -29.38 -15.31 -3.75
C ARG A 360 -29.32 -14.36 -2.55
N ALA A 361 -28.89 -13.13 -2.80
CA ALA A 361 -28.82 -12.05 -1.83
C ALA A 361 -29.03 -10.71 -2.55
N ASP A 362 -30.29 -10.31 -2.75
CA ASP A 362 -30.63 -9.18 -3.63
C ASP A 362 -30.23 -7.80 -3.06
N ARG A 363 -29.95 -7.71 -1.75
CA ARG A 363 -29.62 -6.46 -1.04
C ARG A 363 -28.85 -6.75 0.24
N TYR A 364 -28.17 -5.75 0.79
CA TYR A 364 -27.26 -5.93 1.94
C TYR A 364 -27.95 -5.89 3.33
N ASP A 365 -29.19 -5.44 3.42
CA ASP A 365 -29.94 -5.28 4.69
C ASP A 365 -30.80 -6.51 5.05
N ILE A 366 -30.73 -7.59 4.25
CA ILE A 366 -31.30 -8.89 4.62
C ILE A 366 -30.41 -9.63 5.62
N ASP A 367 -30.90 -10.75 6.14
CA ASP A 367 -30.14 -11.63 7.02
C ASP A 367 -29.03 -12.39 6.26
N LEU A 368 -27.95 -11.68 5.99
CA LEU A 368 -26.75 -12.21 5.32
C LEU A 368 -26.11 -13.35 6.12
N VAL A 369 -26.22 -13.32 7.46
CA VAL A 369 -25.61 -14.33 8.32
C VAL A 369 -26.27 -15.69 8.09
N SER A 370 -27.61 -15.74 8.07
CA SER A 370 -28.33 -16.98 7.79
C SER A 370 -28.05 -17.54 6.38
N ILE A 371 -27.86 -16.67 5.38
CA ILE A 371 -27.47 -17.07 4.03
C ILE A 371 -26.07 -17.70 4.05
N LEU A 372 -25.11 -17.00 4.66
CA LEU A 372 -23.72 -17.45 4.77
C LEU A 372 -23.59 -18.75 5.57
N GLN A 373 -24.36 -18.94 6.65
CA GLN A 373 -24.37 -20.18 7.42
C GLN A 373 -24.82 -21.38 6.58
N LYS A 374 -25.92 -21.24 5.82
CA LYS A 374 -26.38 -22.29 4.90
C LYS A 374 -25.35 -22.61 3.82
N GLN A 375 -24.68 -21.59 3.27
CA GLN A 375 -23.58 -21.83 2.33
C GLN A 375 -22.43 -22.59 3.01
N PHE A 376 -22.04 -22.14 4.20
CA PHE A 376 -20.90 -22.67 4.93
C PHE A 376 -21.10 -24.11 5.42
N GLU A 377 -22.33 -24.57 5.63
CA GLU A 377 -22.62 -25.98 5.98
C GLU A 377 -21.98 -26.98 5.00
N HIS A 378 -21.92 -26.65 3.71
CA HIS A 378 -21.27 -27.49 2.70
C HIS A 378 -19.75 -27.52 2.79
N PHE A 379 -19.15 -26.50 3.41
CA PHE A 379 -17.71 -26.30 3.49
C PHE A 379 -17.14 -26.54 4.88
N ARG A 380 -17.98 -26.60 5.92
CA ARG A 380 -17.60 -26.76 7.34
C ARG A 380 -16.63 -27.92 7.58
N ALA A 381 -16.84 -29.05 6.91
CA ALA A 381 -15.98 -30.23 7.06
C ALA A 381 -14.59 -30.03 6.43
N THR A 382 -14.51 -29.29 5.33
CA THR A 382 -13.27 -29.04 4.58
C THR A 382 -12.49 -27.85 5.15
N VAL A 383 -13.19 -26.84 5.67
CA VAL A 383 -12.64 -25.60 6.22
C VAL A 383 -13.13 -25.40 7.65
N PRO A 384 -12.70 -26.21 8.62
CA PRO A 384 -13.12 -26.05 10.00
C PRO A 384 -12.61 -24.73 10.59
N LEU A 385 -13.50 -23.91 11.13
CA LEU A 385 -13.14 -22.63 11.77
C LEU A 385 -12.96 -22.76 13.28
N LYS A 386 -13.52 -23.79 13.89
CA LYS A 386 -13.47 -23.99 15.34
C LYS A 386 -12.04 -24.02 15.86
N ASP A 387 -11.77 -23.25 16.90
CA ASP A 387 -10.48 -23.11 17.57
C ASP A 387 -9.35 -22.62 16.65
N LYS A 388 -9.68 -21.98 15.51
CA LYS A 388 -8.71 -21.46 14.54
C LYS A 388 -8.52 -19.95 14.63
N ARG A 389 -7.33 -19.51 14.25
CA ARG A 389 -7.03 -18.12 13.90
C ARG A 389 -7.43 -17.83 12.47
N VAL A 390 -8.53 -17.10 12.30
CA VAL A 390 -9.15 -16.78 11.01
C VAL A 390 -8.81 -15.35 10.60
N VAL A 391 -8.16 -15.19 9.44
CA VAL A 391 -7.89 -13.88 8.84
C VAL A 391 -8.85 -13.65 7.68
N LEU A 392 -9.65 -12.60 7.78
CA LEU A 392 -10.57 -12.15 6.74
C LEU A 392 -9.87 -11.09 5.88
N LYS A 393 -9.78 -11.36 4.58
CA LYS A 393 -9.14 -10.48 3.60
C LYS A 393 -10.19 -9.86 2.67
N PRO A 394 -10.80 -8.71 3.02
CA PRO A 394 -11.69 -7.98 2.12
C PRO A 394 -10.97 -7.52 0.84
N ASN A 395 -11.73 -7.00 -0.11
CA ASN A 395 -11.19 -6.12 -1.14
C ASN A 395 -11.35 -4.67 -0.66
N LEU A 396 -10.25 -4.04 -0.30
CA LEU A 396 -10.21 -2.61 0.02
C LEU A 396 -9.02 -1.98 -0.72
N VAL A 397 -9.31 -1.16 -1.73
CA VAL A 397 -8.33 -0.62 -2.68
C VAL A 397 -8.23 0.91 -2.58
N GLU A 398 -9.39 1.56 -2.62
CA GLU A 398 -9.57 3.00 -2.64
C GLU A 398 -11.00 3.34 -2.22
N TRP A 399 -11.26 4.57 -1.77
CA TRP A 399 -12.60 5.00 -1.39
C TRP A 399 -13.07 6.18 -2.24
N HIS A 400 -14.29 6.03 -2.77
CA HIS A 400 -15.06 7.05 -3.46
C HIS A 400 -16.52 6.88 -3.04
N ARG A 401 -17.17 7.94 -2.58
CA ARG A 401 -18.55 7.90 -2.06
C ARG A 401 -19.54 7.26 -3.03
N ASP A 402 -19.38 7.54 -4.32
CA ASP A 402 -20.35 7.15 -5.36
C ASP A 402 -19.92 5.91 -6.17
N LYS A 403 -18.86 5.20 -5.74
CA LYS A 403 -18.33 4.04 -6.47
C LYS A 403 -18.34 2.77 -5.63
N VAL A 404 -18.50 1.63 -6.30
CA VAL A 404 -18.61 0.30 -5.69
C VAL A 404 -17.28 -0.46 -5.82
N ILE A 405 -16.22 0.11 -5.25
CA ILE A 405 -14.83 -0.39 -5.43
C ILE A 405 -14.53 -1.59 -4.52
N ASN A 406 -15.03 -1.53 -3.29
CA ASN A 406 -14.63 -2.40 -2.18
C ASN A 406 -15.74 -3.40 -1.82
N THR A 407 -15.37 -4.44 -1.08
CA THR A 407 -16.31 -5.34 -0.41
C THR A 407 -17.16 -4.54 0.57
N ASP A 408 -18.48 -4.74 0.56
CA ASP A 408 -19.37 -3.99 1.45
C ASP A 408 -19.12 -4.36 2.93
N PRO A 409 -18.97 -3.39 3.84
CA PRO A 409 -18.75 -3.65 5.26
C PRO A 409 -19.78 -4.60 5.90
N ARG A 410 -21.03 -4.59 5.44
CA ARG A 410 -22.09 -5.47 5.96
C ARG A 410 -21.81 -6.95 5.65
N VAL A 411 -21.20 -7.23 4.50
CA VAL A 411 -20.75 -8.59 4.16
C VAL A 411 -19.61 -9.01 5.08
N VAL A 412 -18.65 -8.11 5.35
CA VAL A 412 -17.54 -8.38 6.29
C VAL A 412 -18.09 -8.65 7.70
N GLY A 413 -19.02 -7.84 8.19
CA GLY A 413 -19.69 -8.04 9.48
C GLY A 413 -20.43 -9.39 9.56
N ALA A 414 -21.14 -9.76 8.49
CA ALA A 414 -21.84 -11.04 8.44
C ALA A 414 -20.89 -12.25 8.46
N VAL A 415 -19.72 -12.15 7.80
CA VAL A 415 -18.68 -13.19 7.84
C VAL A 415 -17.99 -13.25 9.21
N ILE A 416 -17.77 -12.10 9.87
CA ILE A 416 -17.27 -12.08 11.26
C ILE A 416 -18.24 -12.85 12.17
N GLU A 417 -19.53 -12.57 12.07
CA GLU A 417 -20.57 -13.25 12.86
C GLU A 417 -20.62 -14.76 12.55
N LEU A 418 -20.52 -15.17 11.29
CA LEU A 418 -20.37 -16.57 10.91
C LEU A 418 -19.17 -17.21 11.63
N CYS A 419 -17.99 -16.60 11.55
CA CYS A 419 -16.77 -17.14 12.17
C CYS A 419 -16.91 -17.29 13.69
N LYS A 420 -17.58 -16.33 14.35
CA LYS A 420 -17.87 -16.41 15.79
C LYS A 420 -18.79 -17.60 16.11
N ARG A 421 -19.86 -17.80 15.34
CA ARG A 421 -20.81 -18.91 15.54
C ARG A 421 -20.17 -20.28 15.29
N GLU A 422 -19.21 -20.34 14.38
CA GLU A 422 -18.44 -21.57 14.09
C GLU A 422 -17.27 -21.79 15.07
N GLY A 423 -17.12 -20.92 16.07
CA GLY A 423 -16.19 -21.11 17.19
C GLY A 423 -14.74 -20.76 16.88
N ALA A 424 -14.47 -19.83 15.97
CA ALA A 424 -13.11 -19.32 15.73
C ALA A 424 -12.48 -18.78 17.02
N ALA A 425 -11.21 -19.15 17.28
CA ALA A 425 -10.48 -18.71 18.46
C ALA A 425 -10.04 -17.25 18.36
N GLU A 426 -9.69 -16.80 17.15
CA GLU A 426 -9.31 -15.42 16.86
C GLU A 426 -9.81 -15.06 15.46
N ILE A 427 -10.33 -13.84 15.32
CA ILE A 427 -10.75 -13.28 14.02
C ILE A 427 -10.02 -11.96 13.82
N ILE A 428 -9.38 -11.80 12.67
CA ILE A 428 -8.65 -10.58 12.29
C ILE A 428 -9.13 -10.16 10.91
N VAL A 429 -9.40 -8.87 10.71
CA VAL A 429 -9.57 -8.32 9.36
C VAL A 429 -8.25 -7.69 8.94
N ALA A 430 -7.74 -8.04 7.76
CA ALA A 430 -6.43 -7.57 7.32
C ALA A 430 -6.44 -7.21 5.83
N GLU A 431 -5.85 -6.07 5.47
CA GLU A 431 -5.72 -5.61 4.08
C GLU A 431 -4.45 -4.79 3.90
N GLY A 432 -3.86 -4.85 2.69
CA GLY A 432 -2.74 -4.02 2.25
C GLY A 432 -3.08 -3.36 0.90
N PRO A 433 -3.81 -2.23 0.89
CA PRO A 433 -4.22 -1.55 -0.34
C PRO A 433 -3.02 -1.11 -1.17
N GLY A 434 -3.21 -1.02 -2.49
CA GLY A 434 -2.16 -0.64 -3.44
C GLY A 434 -2.01 0.86 -3.64
N HIS A 435 -3.12 1.60 -3.76
CA HIS A 435 -3.09 3.00 -4.22
C HIS A 435 -3.02 4.03 -3.10
N TRP A 436 -3.42 3.67 -1.88
CA TRP A 436 -3.43 4.58 -0.73
C TRP A 436 -2.53 4.04 0.37
N ARG A 437 -1.63 4.89 0.85
CA ARG A 437 -0.72 4.54 1.95
C ARG A 437 -1.38 4.69 3.32
N ASN A 438 -2.28 5.66 3.45
CA ASN A 438 -3.08 5.86 4.65
C ASN A 438 -4.29 4.90 4.68
N VAL A 439 -4.04 3.68 5.15
CA VAL A 439 -5.07 2.62 5.21
C VAL A 439 -6.14 2.91 6.28
N GLU A 440 -5.78 3.60 7.36
CA GLU A 440 -6.74 3.96 8.42
C GLU A 440 -7.86 4.86 7.87
N TYR A 441 -7.53 5.82 7.00
CA TYR A 441 -8.50 6.62 6.26
C TYR A 441 -9.46 5.75 5.44
N LEU A 442 -8.95 4.80 4.66
CA LEU A 442 -9.80 3.93 3.84
C LEU A 442 -10.75 3.07 4.69
N VAL A 443 -10.29 2.54 5.82
CA VAL A 443 -11.12 1.74 6.73
C VAL A 443 -12.21 2.60 7.38
N ALA A 444 -11.89 3.84 7.76
CA ALA A 444 -12.86 4.77 8.33
C ALA A 444 -13.93 5.19 7.31
N GLU A 445 -13.52 5.73 6.16
CA GLU A 445 -14.44 6.28 5.15
C GLU A 445 -15.28 5.21 4.47
N SER A 446 -14.76 3.99 4.31
CA SER A 446 -15.55 2.87 3.78
C SER A 446 -16.65 2.40 4.73
N GLY A 447 -16.68 2.84 5.99
CA GLY A 447 -17.59 2.36 7.02
C GLY A 447 -17.17 1.03 7.65
N LEU A 448 -16.08 0.42 7.17
CA LEU A 448 -15.54 -0.83 7.73
C LEU A 448 -15.14 -0.65 9.20
N GLY A 449 -14.54 0.49 9.56
CA GLY A 449 -14.12 0.78 10.93
C GLY A 449 -15.26 0.70 11.96
N GLU A 450 -16.49 1.09 11.58
CA GLU A 450 -17.65 0.99 12.46
C GLU A 450 -18.10 -0.47 12.66
N VAL A 451 -18.09 -1.28 11.59
CA VAL A 451 -18.35 -2.73 11.68
C VAL A 451 -17.32 -3.41 12.59
N LEU A 452 -16.03 -3.09 12.42
CA LEU A 452 -14.96 -3.64 13.25
C LEU A 452 -15.11 -3.28 14.73
N LYS A 453 -15.49 -2.02 15.01
CA LYS A 453 -15.79 -1.55 16.36
C LYS A 453 -16.96 -2.32 16.97
N GLN A 454 -18.08 -2.46 16.24
CA GLN A 454 -19.28 -3.16 16.69
C GLN A 454 -18.99 -4.63 17.04
N HIS A 455 -18.20 -5.31 16.21
CA HIS A 455 -17.83 -6.71 16.47
C HIS A 455 -16.58 -6.88 17.35
N GLN A 456 -15.93 -5.79 17.76
CA GLN A 456 -14.68 -5.79 18.54
C GLN A 456 -13.55 -6.59 17.86
N ILE A 457 -13.39 -6.42 16.54
CA ILE A 457 -12.40 -7.13 15.73
C ILE A 457 -11.24 -6.20 15.37
N PRO A 458 -9.97 -6.64 15.54
CA PRO A 458 -8.82 -5.84 15.14
C PRO A 458 -8.69 -5.76 13.61
N PHE A 459 -8.24 -4.60 13.15
CA PHE A 459 -7.72 -4.41 11.79
C PHE A 459 -6.20 -4.50 11.78
N VAL A 460 -5.64 -5.19 10.79
CA VAL A 460 -4.20 -5.18 10.52
C VAL A 460 -3.94 -4.60 9.13
N ASP A 461 -3.22 -3.48 9.09
CA ASP A 461 -2.62 -2.95 7.87
C ASP A 461 -1.45 -3.84 7.45
N ILE A 462 -1.68 -4.68 6.44
CA ILE A 462 -0.71 -5.62 5.90
C ILE A 462 0.48 -4.90 5.29
N ASN A 463 0.32 -3.66 4.82
CA ASN A 463 1.43 -2.95 4.18
C ASN A 463 2.58 -2.67 5.15
N HIS A 464 2.29 -2.50 6.45
CA HIS A 464 3.25 -2.23 7.51
C HIS A 464 3.43 -3.42 8.48
N ASP A 465 2.85 -4.59 8.17
CA ASP A 465 3.02 -5.80 8.97
C ASP A 465 4.40 -6.43 8.77
N GLU A 466 4.81 -7.28 9.70
CA GLU A 466 6.13 -7.90 9.67
C GLU A 466 6.25 -8.85 8.46
N PRO A 467 7.31 -8.72 7.64
CA PRO A 467 7.53 -9.53 6.45
C PRO A 467 8.09 -10.92 6.77
N ILE A 468 7.52 -11.96 6.15
CA ILE A 468 7.97 -13.35 6.23
C ILE A 468 8.42 -13.79 4.84
N LYS A 469 9.72 -14.03 4.69
CA LYS A 469 10.31 -14.55 3.46
C LYS A 469 9.87 -16.00 3.24
N SER A 470 9.15 -16.22 2.16
CA SER A 470 8.56 -17.52 1.78
C SER A 470 9.08 -17.94 0.40
N PRO A 471 9.41 -19.23 0.18
CA PRO A 471 9.73 -19.72 -1.16
C PRO A 471 8.58 -19.44 -2.12
N ASN A 472 8.87 -18.90 -3.31
CA ASN A 472 7.84 -18.72 -4.32
C ASN A 472 7.49 -20.09 -4.91
N MET A 473 6.28 -20.59 -4.66
CA MET A 473 5.90 -21.93 -5.09
C MET A 473 5.50 -22.01 -6.56
N GLY A 474 5.08 -20.90 -7.19
CA GLY A 474 4.66 -20.90 -8.60
C GLY A 474 5.79 -20.70 -9.60
N GLN A 475 6.81 -19.91 -9.22
CA GLN A 475 8.02 -19.61 -10.01
C GLN A 475 7.75 -19.02 -11.42
N LEU A 476 6.56 -18.47 -11.67
CA LEU A 476 6.17 -17.88 -12.96
C LEU A 476 6.78 -16.48 -13.15
N THR A 477 6.88 -15.71 -12.07
CA THR A 477 7.43 -14.34 -12.07
C THR A 477 8.95 -14.28 -12.15
N GLY A 478 9.63 -15.42 -12.01
CA GLY A 478 11.09 -15.54 -11.92
C GLY A 478 11.67 -15.12 -10.56
N LEU A 479 10.84 -14.71 -9.60
CA LEU A 479 11.25 -14.45 -8.23
C LEU A 479 11.47 -15.76 -7.47
N GLU A 480 12.59 -15.88 -6.75
CA GLU A 480 12.89 -17.09 -5.96
C GLU A 480 12.04 -17.18 -4.69
N CYS A 481 11.68 -16.04 -4.10
CA CYS A 481 10.91 -15.92 -2.87
C CYS A 481 9.89 -14.78 -2.98
N LEU A 482 8.81 -14.88 -2.21
CA LEU A 482 7.87 -13.81 -1.93
C LEU A 482 7.95 -13.44 -0.43
N TYR A 483 7.75 -12.18 -0.09
CA TYR A 483 7.58 -11.73 1.29
C TYR A 483 6.08 -11.61 1.57
N LEU A 484 5.58 -12.43 2.48
CA LEU A 484 4.19 -12.36 2.94
C LEU A 484 4.12 -11.56 4.25
N SER A 485 2.98 -10.97 4.59
CA SER A 485 2.81 -10.46 5.96
C SER A 485 2.73 -11.60 6.98
N ARG A 486 3.25 -11.37 8.19
CA ARG A 486 3.19 -12.34 9.30
C ARG A 486 1.76 -12.71 9.63
N THR A 487 0.83 -11.77 9.58
CA THR A 487 -0.59 -12.03 9.82
C THR A 487 -1.15 -13.06 8.84
N ILE A 488 -0.85 -12.93 7.55
CA ILE A 488 -1.30 -13.87 6.51
C ILE A 488 -0.54 -15.21 6.59
N ALA A 489 0.77 -15.16 6.81
CA ALA A 489 1.62 -16.36 6.85
C ALA A 489 1.31 -17.26 8.05
N ALA A 490 0.95 -16.67 9.20
CA ALA A 490 0.65 -17.39 10.44
C ALA A 490 -0.86 -17.60 10.69
N ALA A 491 -1.71 -17.39 9.69
CA ALA A 491 -3.14 -17.67 9.79
C ALA A 491 -3.40 -19.17 9.59
N ASP A 492 -4.24 -19.76 10.45
CA ASP A 492 -4.74 -21.13 10.25
C ASP A 492 -5.70 -21.18 9.06
N VAL A 493 -6.54 -20.15 8.95
CA VAL A 493 -7.53 -19.98 7.88
C VAL A 493 -7.48 -18.55 7.38
N VAL A 494 -7.36 -18.39 6.06
CA VAL A 494 -7.52 -17.14 5.33
C VAL A 494 -8.79 -17.25 4.50
N ILE A 495 -9.71 -16.32 4.72
CA ILE A 495 -10.94 -16.20 3.93
C ILE A 495 -10.80 -14.97 3.03
N SER A 496 -10.74 -15.17 1.72
CA SER A 496 -10.73 -14.07 0.74
C SER A 496 -12.17 -13.57 0.55
N LEU A 497 -12.40 -12.28 0.74
CA LEU A 497 -13.71 -11.64 0.58
C LEU A 497 -13.67 -10.62 -0.57
N PRO A 498 -13.54 -11.06 -1.84
CA PRO A 498 -13.44 -10.14 -2.97
C PRO A 498 -14.80 -9.51 -3.33
N LYS A 499 -14.74 -8.43 -4.11
CA LYS A 499 -15.89 -7.83 -4.80
C LYS A 499 -16.05 -8.47 -6.19
N LEU A 500 -17.27 -8.77 -6.64
CA LEU A 500 -17.54 -9.22 -8.01
C LEU A 500 -17.33 -8.05 -9.00
N LYS A 501 -16.19 -7.99 -9.68
CA LYS A 501 -15.93 -6.90 -10.63
C LYS A 501 -15.05 -7.25 -11.82
N THR A 502 -15.22 -6.52 -12.92
CA THR A 502 -14.30 -6.53 -14.07
C THR A 502 -12.97 -5.86 -13.72
N HIS A 503 -11.93 -6.09 -14.53
CA HIS A 503 -10.62 -5.45 -14.39
C HIS A 503 -9.96 -5.22 -15.75
N HIS A 504 -9.53 -4.00 -16.03
CA HIS A 504 -8.94 -3.63 -17.33
C HIS A 504 -7.62 -4.35 -17.71
N TRP A 505 -6.91 -4.98 -16.76
CA TRP A 505 -5.66 -5.72 -17.04
C TRP A 505 -5.85 -7.23 -16.88
N ALA A 506 -6.53 -7.67 -15.81
CA ALA A 506 -6.69 -9.09 -15.48
C ALA A 506 -7.99 -9.71 -16.02
N GLY A 507 -8.85 -8.94 -16.68
CA GLY A 507 -10.21 -9.36 -17.08
C GLY A 507 -11.22 -9.25 -15.94
N ALA A 508 -10.89 -9.79 -14.76
CA ALA A 508 -11.74 -9.75 -13.57
C ALA A 508 -10.92 -9.57 -12.28
N THR A 509 -11.50 -8.89 -11.28
CA THR A 509 -11.00 -8.91 -9.90
C THR A 509 -11.92 -9.80 -9.07
N LEU A 510 -11.38 -10.92 -8.63
CA LEU A 510 -12.10 -11.91 -7.82
C LEU A 510 -11.15 -12.43 -6.73
N SER A 511 -11.33 -13.66 -6.27
CA SER A 511 -10.68 -14.21 -5.08
C SER A 511 -9.16 -14.29 -5.23
N LEU A 512 -8.67 -14.71 -6.39
CA LEU A 512 -7.23 -14.85 -6.65
C LEU A 512 -6.56 -13.49 -6.81
N LYS A 513 -7.14 -12.57 -7.59
CA LYS A 513 -6.59 -11.21 -7.75
C LYS A 513 -6.55 -10.45 -6.43
N ASN A 514 -7.53 -10.66 -5.55
CA ASN A 514 -7.60 -10.01 -4.23
C ASN A 514 -6.39 -10.32 -3.32
N LEU A 515 -5.63 -11.38 -3.63
CA LEU A 515 -4.43 -11.77 -2.88
C LEU A 515 -3.23 -10.85 -3.10
N PHE A 516 -3.26 -9.95 -4.09
CA PHE A 516 -2.24 -8.90 -4.21
C PHE A 516 -2.12 -8.06 -2.92
N GLY A 517 -3.24 -7.84 -2.24
CA GLY A 517 -3.28 -7.10 -0.99
C GLY A 517 -2.71 -7.85 0.22
N THR A 518 -2.26 -9.10 0.06
CA THR A 518 -1.64 -9.88 1.16
C THR A 518 -0.14 -9.63 1.31
N LEU A 519 0.47 -8.95 0.32
CA LEU A 519 1.89 -8.63 0.29
C LEU A 519 2.15 -7.27 0.95
N PRO A 520 3.24 -7.11 1.73
CA PRO A 520 3.51 -5.87 2.45
C PRO A 520 4.08 -4.77 1.54
N GLY A 521 3.39 -3.62 1.48
CA GLY A 521 3.82 -2.41 0.74
C GLY A 521 5.21 -1.90 1.11
N ILE A 522 5.63 -1.98 2.38
CA ILE A 522 6.99 -1.58 2.79
C ILE A 522 8.11 -2.37 2.05
N TYR A 523 7.79 -3.53 1.47
CA TYR A 523 8.71 -4.35 0.67
C TYR A 523 8.55 -4.12 -0.83
N TYR A 524 7.31 -4.12 -1.32
CA TYR A 524 7.03 -4.11 -2.75
C TYR A 524 6.80 -2.70 -3.32
N GLY A 525 6.73 -1.70 -2.45
CA GLY A 525 6.27 -0.35 -2.75
C GLY A 525 4.75 -0.29 -2.97
N TRP A 526 4.27 0.90 -3.25
CA TRP A 526 2.87 1.17 -3.62
C TRP A 526 2.85 1.56 -5.11
N PRO A 527 2.07 0.89 -5.98
CA PRO A 527 1.07 -0.17 -5.75
C PRO A 527 1.61 -1.59 -6.00
N LYS A 528 2.85 -1.89 -5.57
CA LYS A 528 3.51 -3.20 -5.78
C LYS A 528 3.81 -3.47 -7.26
N ASN A 529 4.21 -2.43 -8.00
CA ASN A 529 4.38 -2.42 -9.47
C ASN A 529 5.22 -3.55 -10.05
N GLU A 530 6.30 -3.97 -9.37
CA GLU A 530 7.15 -5.05 -9.89
C GLU A 530 6.36 -6.32 -10.20
N LEU A 531 5.35 -6.63 -9.38
CA LEU A 531 4.51 -7.80 -9.57
C LEU A 531 3.56 -7.64 -10.77
N HIS A 532 3.18 -6.42 -11.13
CA HIS A 532 2.37 -6.17 -12.31
C HIS A 532 3.18 -6.41 -13.60
N TRP A 533 4.44 -5.94 -13.67
CA TRP A 533 5.28 -6.10 -14.87
C TRP A 533 5.90 -7.48 -15.05
N ARG A 534 6.00 -8.27 -13.99
CA ARG A 534 6.37 -9.70 -14.10
C ARG A 534 5.24 -10.57 -14.69
N GLY A 535 4.18 -9.92 -15.19
CA GLY A 535 2.95 -10.52 -15.68
C GLY A 535 1.94 -10.59 -14.54
N ILE A 536 0.87 -9.81 -14.64
CA ILE A 536 -0.16 -9.76 -13.59
C ILE A 536 -0.72 -11.16 -13.31
N ASP A 537 -1.00 -11.95 -14.34
CA ASP A 537 -1.50 -13.32 -14.20
C ASP A 537 -0.48 -14.25 -13.52
N ASN A 538 0.81 -14.13 -13.88
CA ASN A 538 1.89 -14.90 -13.26
C ASN A 538 1.97 -14.62 -11.76
N SER A 539 1.90 -13.34 -11.38
CA SER A 539 1.95 -12.91 -9.99
C SER A 539 0.74 -13.38 -9.21
N ILE A 540 -0.47 -13.31 -9.77
CA ILE A 540 -1.70 -13.83 -9.13
C ILE A 540 -1.50 -15.31 -8.74
N VAL A 541 -1.04 -16.11 -9.69
CA VAL A 541 -0.87 -17.57 -9.49
C VAL A 541 0.30 -17.89 -8.56
N ASP A 542 1.43 -17.18 -8.68
CA ASP A 542 2.58 -17.35 -7.77
C ASP A 542 2.21 -17.05 -6.31
N ILE A 543 1.45 -15.97 -6.06
CA ILE A 543 0.97 -15.60 -4.72
C ILE A 543 0.05 -16.70 -4.18
N ALA A 544 -0.96 -17.09 -4.97
CA ALA A 544 -1.95 -18.08 -4.56
C ALA A 544 -1.33 -19.46 -4.32
N LEU A 545 -0.32 -19.86 -5.09
CA LEU A 545 0.41 -21.12 -4.87
C LEU A 545 1.30 -21.06 -3.61
N THR A 546 1.80 -19.89 -3.27
CA THR A 546 2.68 -19.69 -2.10
C THR A 546 1.88 -19.64 -0.79
N ARG A 547 0.73 -18.97 -0.77
CA ARG A 547 -0.26 -19.04 0.32
C ARG A 547 -1.66 -19.13 -0.27
N THR A 548 -2.19 -20.35 -0.35
CA THR A 548 -3.55 -20.59 -0.86
C THR A 548 -4.56 -20.35 0.24
N PRO A 549 -5.51 -19.41 0.10
CA PRO A 549 -6.62 -19.26 1.05
C PRO A 549 -7.50 -20.52 1.09
N GLU A 550 -8.06 -20.79 2.26
CA GLU A 550 -8.90 -21.95 2.50
C GLU A 550 -10.34 -21.75 2.02
N LEU A 551 -10.82 -20.50 1.95
CA LEU A 551 -12.17 -20.17 1.50
C LEU A 551 -12.22 -18.82 0.77
N ALA A 552 -13.10 -18.71 -0.21
CA ALA A 552 -13.50 -17.45 -0.80
C ALA A 552 -15.01 -17.22 -0.65
N ILE A 553 -15.38 -15.97 -0.36
CA ILE A 553 -16.76 -15.49 -0.30
C ILE A 553 -16.84 -14.19 -1.11
N VAL A 554 -17.36 -14.28 -2.34
CA VAL A 554 -17.46 -13.15 -3.26
C VAL A 554 -18.71 -12.33 -2.95
N ASP A 555 -18.52 -11.04 -2.67
CA ASP A 555 -19.59 -10.05 -2.62
C ASP A 555 -20.02 -9.69 -4.04
N GLY A 556 -21.11 -10.32 -4.49
CA GLY A 556 -21.79 -10.02 -5.75
C GLY A 556 -23.18 -9.43 -5.53
N ILE A 557 -23.48 -8.85 -4.37
CA ILE A 557 -24.81 -8.24 -4.14
C ILE A 557 -24.95 -7.04 -5.08
N ILE A 558 -23.95 -6.15 -5.05
CA ILE A 558 -23.71 -5.16 -6.10
C ILE A 558 -22.29 -5.36 -6.61
N GLY A 559 -22.14 -5.72 -7.88
CA GLY A 559 -20.85 -5.83 -8.56
C GLY A 559 -20.40 -4.52 -9.22
N MET A 560 -19.29 -4.57 -9.94
CA MET A 560 -18.81 -3.47 -10.78
C MET A 560 -18.49 -3.96 -12.21
N GLU A 561 -19.05 -3.28 -13.20
CA GLU A 561 -18.78 -3.54 -14.63
C GLU A 561 -18.08 -2.36 -15.32
N GLY A 562 -17.57 -2.59 -16.53
CA GLY A 562 -16.82 -1.59 -17.30
C GLY A 562 -15.36 -1.49 -16.89
N ASP A 563 -14.87 -0.27 -16.67
CA ASP A 563 -13.46 0.04 -16.36
C ASP A 563 -13.11 -0.17 -14.89
N GLY A 564 -13.27 -1.40 -14.40
CA GLY A 564 -12.72 -1.80 -13.11
C GLY A 564 -11.18 -1.85 -13.13
N PRO A 565 -10.50 -1.71 -11.97
CA PRO A 565 -11.04 -1.99 -10.64
C PRO A 565 -11.53 -0.75 -9.87
N LEU A 566 -11.41 0.45 -10.46
CA LEU A 566 -11.71 1.73 -9.80
C LEU A 566 -12.80 2.55 -10.49
N ASN A 567 -12.90 2.47 -11.81
CA ASN A 567 -13.63 3.42 -12.66
C ASN A 567 -14.88 2.84 -13.33
N GLY A 568 -15.24 1.61 -12.95
CA GLY A 568 -16.43 0.93 -13.41
C GLY A 568 -17.71 1.48 -12.78
N VAL A 569 -18.84 0.94 -13.22
CA VAL A 569 -20.19 1.32 -12.80
C VAL A 569 -20.76 0.23 -11.89
N ALA A 570 -21.49 0.65 -10.86
CA ALA A 570 -22.20 -0.25 -9.98
C ALA A 570 -23.24 -1.07 -10.76
N LYS A 571 -23.23 -2.39 -10.58
CA LYS A 571 -24.19 -3.30 -11.19
C LYS A 571 -24.92 -4.11 -10.12
N PRO A 572 -26.21 -3.86 -9.85
CA PRO A 572 -27.01 -4.76 -9.03
C PRO A 572 -26.97 -6.17 -9.60
N PHE A 573 -26.52 -7.14 -8.82
CA PHE A 573 -26.34 -8.51 -9.30
C PHE A 573 -27.08 -9.52 -8.42
N GLY A 574 -26.98 -9.38 -7.09
CA GLY A 574 -27.86 -10.05 -6.14
C GLY A 574 -27.41 -11.44 -5.67
N ALA A 575 -26.09 -11.68 -5.56
CA ALA A 575 -25.59 -12.99 -5.15
C ALA A 575 -24.40 -12.93 -4.17
N LEU A 576 -24.31 -13.96 -3.33
CA LEU A 576 -23.09 -14.32 -2.59
C LEU A 576 -22.57 -15.65 -3.12
N ILE A 577 -21.28 -15.71 -3.45
CA ILE A 577 -20.65 -16.91 -4.01
C ILE A 577 -19.60 -17.42 -3.04
N MET A 578 -19.70 -18.68 -2.61
CA MET A 578 -18.79 -19.29 -1.64
C MET A 578 -18.15 -20.57 -2.18
N GLY A 579 -16.85 -20.76 -1.94
CA GLY A 579 -16.16 -22.01 -2.28
C GLY A 579 -14.75 -22.10 -1.71
N HIS A 580 -14.24 -23.33 -1.59
CA HIS A 580 -12.91 -23.63 -1.05
C HIS A 580 -11.83 -23.83 -2.15
N ASP A 581 -12.24 -23.89 -3.42
CA ASP A 581 -11.35 -23.87 -4.58
C ASP A 581 -11.49 -22.52 -5.27
N LEU A 582 -10.49 -21.65 -5.08
CA LEU A 582 -10.53 -20.28 -5.59
C LEU A 582 -10.52 -20.20 -7.12
N VAL A 583 -9.93 -21.17 -7.82
CA VAL A 583 -10.00 -21.20 -9.30
C VAL A 583 -11.43 -21.52 -9.73
N ALA A 584 -12.09 -22.46 -9.03
CA ALA A 584 -13.48 -22.82 -9.32
C ALA A 584 -14.44 -21.66 -9.01
N VAL A 585 -14.23 -20.97 -7.87
CA VAL A 585 -15.01 -19.78 -7.50
C VAL A 585 -14.86 -18.69 -8.56
N ASP A 586 -13.62 -18.34 -8.91
CA ASP A 586 -13.38 -17.25 -9.87
C ASP A 586 -13.90 -17.61 -11.26
N ALA A 587 -13.74 -18.86 -11.72
CA ALA A 587 -14.31 -19.33 -12.99
C ALA A 587 -15.85 -19.32 -12.98
N THR A 588 -16.48 -19.65 -11.85
CA THR A 588 -17.95 -19.57 -11.69
C THR A 588 -18.42 -18.12 -11.73
N CYS A 589 -17.73 -17.21 -11.06
CA CYS A 589 -18.00 -15.78 -11.14
C CYS A 589 -17.82 -15.22 -12.56
N CYS A 590 -16.81 -15.66 -13.32
CA CYS A 590 -16.68 -15.31 -14.74
C CYS A 590 -17.91 -15.74 -15.55
N ARG A 591 -18.39 -16.98 -15.39
CA ARG A 591 -19.62 -17.45 -16.06
C ARG A 591 -20.85 -16.63 -15.66
N LEU A 592 -20.97 -16.29 -14.38
CA LEU A 592 -22.04 -15.44 -13.87
C LEU A 592 -22.00 -14.03 -14.48
N MET A 593 -20.82 -13.48 -14.77
CA MET A 593 -20.65 -12.21 -15.49
C MET A 593 -20.73 -12.34 -17.02
N MET A 594 -20.98 -13.55 -17.54
CA MET A 594 -20.88 -13.93 -18.96
C MET A 594 -19.50 -13.62 -19.60
N LEU A 595 -18.44 -13.78 -18.81
CA LEU A 595 -17.05 -13.80 -19.28
C LEU A 595 -16.61 -15.25 -19.47
N ASP A 596 -15.90 -15.52 -20.56
CA ASP A 596 -15.37 -16.85 -20.88
C ASP A 596 -14.14 -17.16 -19.99
N PRO A 597 -14.22 -18.12 -19.05
CA PRO A 597 -13.11 -18.43 -18.16
C PRO A 597 -11.86 -18.90 -18.90
N ASP A 598 -12.00 -19.49 -20.09
CA ASP A 598 -10.87 -19.95 -20.91
C ASP A 598 -10.05 -18.80 -21.52
N LYS A 599 -10.56 -17.56 -21.44
CA LYS A 599 -9.87 -16.35 -21.91
C LYS A 599 -9.28 -15.51 -20.78
N ILE A 600 -9.46 -15.94 -19.52
CA ILE A 600 -8.91 -15.23 -18.35
C ILE A 600 -7.55 -15.84 -18.01
N GLY A 601 -6.48 -15.07 -18.24
CA GLY A 601 -5.08 -15.55 -18.17
C GLY A 601 -4.73 -16.26 -16.86
N TYR A 602 -5.02 -15.65 -15.72
CA TYR A 602 -4.71 -16.26 -14.41
C TYR A 602 -5.53 -17.52 -14.10
N LEU A 603 -6.73 -17.69 -14.66
CA LEU A 603 -7.53 -18.91 -14.46
C LEU A 603 -6.92 -20.08 -15.24
N VAL A 604 -6.54 -19.83 -16.50
CA VAL A 604 -5.86 -20.82 -17.33
C VAL A 604 -4.53 -21.23 -16.68
N LEU A 605 -3.72 -20.27 -16.25
CA LEU A 605 -2.46 -20.54 -15.56
C LEU A 605 -2.68 -21.27 -14.22
N GLY A 606 -3.69 -20.89 -13.45
CA GLY A 606 -4.04 -21.54 -12.18
C GLY A 606 -4.40 -23.01 -12.37
N ALA A 607 -5.24 -23.32 -13.36
CA ALA A 607 -5.60 -24.69 -13.73
C ALA A 607 -4.37 -25.49 -14.21
N MET A 608 -3.55 -24.91 -15.09
CA MET A 608 -2.30 -25.54 -15.56
C MET A 608 -1.33 -25.85 -14.42
N LYS A 609 -1.29 -25.01 -13.39
CA LYS A 609 -0.48 -25.19 -12.18
C LYS A 609 -1.14 -26.04 -11.11
N ARG A 610 -2.26 -26.70 -11.41
CA ARG A 610 -2.99 -27.57 -10.48
C ARG A 610 -3.41 -26.85 -9.19
N LEU A 611 -3.62 -25.53 -9.26
CA LEU A 611 -4.09 -24.73 -8.14
C LEU A 611 -5.56 -25.05 -7.80
N GLY A 612 -6.37 -25.33 -8.83
CA GLY A 612 -7.79 -25.62 -8.70
C GLY A 612 -8.45 -25.97 -10.04
N ARG A 613 -9.75 -26.29 -10.01
CA ARG A 613 -10.55 -26.69 -11.19
C ARG A 613 -11.18 -25.48 -11.86
N MET A 614 -11.15 -25.45 -13.20
CA MET A 614 -11.70 -24.34 -13.97
C MET A 614 -12.92 -24.74 -14.81
N LYS A 615 -12.97 -25.99 -15.31
CA LYS A 615 -14.04 -26.45 -16.20
C LYS A 615 -15.31 -26.72 -15.39
N GLU A 616 -16.45 -26.26 -15.92
CA GLU A 616 -17.75 -26.35 -15.26
C GLU A 616 -18.13 -27.80 -14.91
N ALA A 617 -17.87 -28.74 -15.81
CA ALA A 617 -18.12 -30.16 -15.60
C ALA A 617 -17.31 -30.78 -14.44
N GLU A 618 -16.26 -30.09 -13.95
CA GLU A 618 -15.44 -30.51 -12.82
C GLU A 618 -15.80 -29.78 -11.52
N ILE A 619 -16.78 -28.86 -11.58
CA ILE A 619 -17.19 -28.02 -10.44
C ILE A 619 -18.61 -28.42 -10.05
N SER A 620 -18.77 -28.90 -8.81
CA SER A 620 -20.09 -29.15 -8.24
C SER A 620 -20.72 -27.81 -7.86
N GLN A 621 -21.66 -27.35 -8.68
CA GLN A 621 -22.51 -26.20 -8.36
C GLN A 621 -23.51 -26.58 -7.26
N LEU A 622 -23.69 -25.69 -6.29
CA LEU A 622 -24.64 -25.78 -5.19
C LEU A 622 -25.49 -24.49 -5.14
N GLY A 623 -26.74 -24.58 -4.69
CA GLY A 623 -27.65 -23.43 -4.65
C GLY A 623 -28.19 -23.05 -6.02
N GLU A 624 -28.21 -21.77 -6.35
CA GLU A 624 -28.80 -21.20 -7.58
C GLU A 624 -27.99 -21.54 -8.83
N ALA A 625 -28.66 -22.00 -9.89
CA ALA A 625 -28.00 -22.36 -11.13
C ALA A 625 -27.34 -21.13 -11.79
N ILE A 626 -26.14 -21.29 -12.36
CA ILE A 626 -25.42 -20.19 -13.04
C ILE A 626 -26.33 -19.50 -14.06
N ALA A 627 -27.03 -20.28 -14.90
CA ALA A 627 -27.92 -19.75 -15.93
C ALA A 627 -29.07 -18.89 -15.36
N SER A 628 -29.48 -19.08 -14.11
CA SER A 628 -30.58 -18.34 -13.48
C SER A 628 -30.17 -16.93 -13.00
N LEU A 629 -28.88 -16.72 -12.76
CA LEU A 629 -28.33 -15.46 -12.23
C LEU A 629 -27.31 -14.81 -13.16
N ALA A 630 -26.91 -15.49 -14.23
CA ALA A 630 -25.93 -14.95 -15.17
C ALA A 630 -26.43 -13.65 -15.81
N GLN A 631 -25.60 -12.61 -15.73
CA GLN A 631 -25.87 -11.30 -16.32
C GLN A 631 -24.64 -10.85 -17.09
N PRO A 632 -24.79 -10.29 -18.30
CA PRO A 632 -23.65 -9.83 -19.07
C PRO A 632 -23.04 -8.60 -18.41
N PHE A 633 -21.78 -8.65 -18.01
CA PHE A 633 -21.05 -7.46 -17.57
C PHE A 633 -20.44 -6.74 -18.77
N GLU A 634 -20.54 -5.41 -18.78
CA GLU A 634 -19.78 -4.59 -19.70
C GLU A 634 -18.28 -4.64 -19.37
N THR A 635 -17.44 -4.53 -20.39
CA THR A 635 -15.98 -4.51 -20.27
C THR A 635 -15.42 -3.31 -21.03
N VAL A 636 -14.17 -2.95 -20.77
CA VAL A 636 -13.44 -2.00 -21.62
C VAL A 636 -13.24 -2.57 -23.04
N PRO A 637 -13.13 -1.72 -24.09
CA PRO A 637 -13.17 -2.17 -25.48
C PRO A 637 -12.14 -3.26 -25.84
N HIS A 638 -10.91 -3.18 -25.33
CA HIS A 638 -9.87 -4.18 -25.63
C HIS A 638 -10.12 -5.54 -24.97
N LEU A 639 -11.09 -5.63 -24.03
CA LEU A 639 -11.48 -6.85 -23.34
C LEU A 639 -12.83 -7.40 -23.80
N GLU A 640 -13.48 -6.81 -24.81
CA GLU A 640 -14.75 -7.33 -25.36
C GLU A 640 -14.65 -8.79 -25.80
N ALA A 641 -13.48 -9.20 -26.30
CA ALA A 641 -13.22 -10.57 -26.71
C ALA A 641 -13.37 -11.60 -25.57
N LEU A 642 -13.30 -11.17 -24.30
CA LEU A 642 -13.51 -12.02 -23.13
C LEU A 642 -14.99 -12.40 -22.95
N ARG A 643 -15.93 -11.61 -23.46
CA ARG A 643 -17.37 -11.89 -23.31
C ARG A 643 -17.78 -13.13 -24.08
N VAL A 644 -18.68 -13.91 -23.50
CA VAL A 644 -19.35 -15.02 -24.21
C VAL A 644 -20.26 -14.41 -25.27
N ARG A 645 -20.09 -14.81 -26.53
CA ARG A 645 -20.97 -14.36 -27.62
C ARG A 645 -22.37 -14.89 -27.37
N GLN A 646 -23.34 -14.01 -27.17
CA GLN A 646 -24.74 -14.41 -27.22
C GLN A 646 -25.03 -14.85 -28.66
N SER A 647 -25.54 -16.07 -28.82
CA SER A 647 -26.07 -16.50 -30.12
C SER A 647 -27.20 -15.55 -30.49
N ALA A 648 -27.06 -14.86 -31.62
CA ALA A 648 -28.04 -13.90 -32.12
C ALA A 648 -29.37 -14.57 -32.46
#